data_AF-A0A7W4WH49-F1
#
_entry.id   AF-A0A7W4WH49-F1
#
_cell.length_a   1.000
_cell.length_b   1.000
_cell.length_c   1.000
_cell.angle_alpha   90.00
_cell.angle_beta   90.00
_cell.angle_gamma   90.00
#
_symmetry.space_group_name_H-M   'P 1'
#
loop_
_entity.id
_entity.type
_entity.pdbx_description
1 polymer ?
#
loop_
_entity_poly.entity_id
_entity_poly.type
_entity_poly.pdbx_seq_one_letter_code
_entity_poly.pdbx_strand_id
1 'polypeptide(L)'
;MSESILAATILETYKRYSAILRPLKNLALHFAPLRNIHDRLVRAATAFEEARVVEKPGLASLLIRNNEYRDSIIPSLRDLERATLCLSVWSLFPSEIRGSENYSIETFAVKYIAKRKYRCPVTKVDISAEAALAIFYLSVQSNCSPFFQETVLRSDIDREAIQPNSSSFEESVFALDQMSPVFLDDLRASPFGSVFVSLARSESISKCLEAVAISIKLKAFISLFSHLIIFLRNQVKYDYLRDVVSFYIKWFDDIHETVGARDSIRFMEFLVVGIKNLNGRTVDEFPRCRIDGARTERELRLLSRLYFRLALGMLRYDVANATLDSYEETDPSVLFSLAQLTYQLPFRVEREPEKRVNIRRRIALRLETAIRSDDNLPVQIAELAFHLAVGNRDCVQEAVCDLEGECMEFTESRDRPYSSLVSAMLSKLIQLNFLREGKCVLSLLQPLMTLKDVQFFEVRLGLASNEHNWKVPPAKIRSPAVSQFMTKLAGGSAWKQCKFFEAYLYFASARSPNDKLEKTVALESTLERLKFLGRTSQIVNVVRQPENPKGVILLASLNCFNTLAMLAPVLVALKKEGFAVGSLLEGVLDSPPIKSNSELGRANQLFNSIKQDRADGNIELEWHIDWSSRIVVACGVNFYQGIYERLSTKFRRATITLNDSSEREHFDRLLLSCDYVLRRCLSIENLANSTEKPIILLGSNGHVSPYSVFRDFALAKSISNLRYVSASVAYENYYSNLGSKFSGSMAIVDMTLHRTCRAPFLALRHRFESWYEQNADSGEIRERFLQLVSENRNLKAEESASPYHETIVSAKNSGKRVICCFGKVLCDLAVPYDGGPAHRDMADWLQHSVETVADQDILLLIKPHPHELRPEIALDLTEKLEDLLPRDLPENVILLGHKDYNVHEIIQYIDLAVLWNGTSCLELTGLGVPVIMCSHFGRHDYPIDLLYPTNRESYAKMLLAEPFVPPCEPLRKKAMALLHYMGTEDVAIPNSYSRRPITNDSVGIPRWDEEKLTTFFEQGDDYVKLAVDRILEGC
;
A
#
# COMPACT_ATOMS: atom_id res chain seq x y z
N MET A 1 -35.75 -12.72 -10.81
CA MET A 1 -36.64 -13.40 -9.83
C MET A 1 -37.89 -13.83 -10.60
N SER A 2 -38.42 -15.05 -10.44
CA SER A 2 -39.63 -15.45 -11.16
C SER A 2 -40.86 -14.71 -10.62
N GLU A 3 -41.87 -14.48 -11.45
CA GLU A 3 -43.11 -13.77 -11.06
C GLU A 3 -43.82 -14.45 -9.88
N SER A 4 -43.72 -15.78 -9.78
CA SER A 4 -44.27 -16.55 -8.67
C SER A 4 -43.61 -16.24 -7.32
N ILE A 5 -42.30 -16.03 -7.31
CA ILE A 5 -41.54 -15.69 -6.09
C ILE A 5 -41.84 -14.25 -5.67
N LEU A 6 -42.03 -13.33 -6.63
CA LEU A 6 -42.37 -11.94 -6.34
C LEU A 6 -43.78 -11.82 -5.75
N ALA A 7 -44.76 -12.51 -6.33
CA ALA A 7 -46.13 -12.54 -5.81
C ALA A 7 -46.20 -13.15 -4.39
N ALA A 8 -45.46 -14.24 -4.14
CA ALA A 8 -45.36 -14.84 -2.81
C ALA A 8 -44.69 -13.89 -1.80
N THR A 9 -43.64 -13.19 -2.21
CA THR A 9 -42.94 -12.20 -1.36
C THR A 9 -43.86 -11.03 -1.01
N ILE A 10 -44.59 -10.50 -1.99
CA ILE A 10 -45.55 -9.40 -1.79
C ILE A 10 -46.66 -9.81 -0.82
N LEU A 11 -47.21 -11.02 -0.95
CA LEU A 11 -48.28 -11.53 -0.09
C LEU A 11 -47.79 -11.79 1.35
N GLU A 12 -46.58 -12.34 1.50
CA GLU A 12 -45.88 -12.51 2.79
C GLU A 12 -45.63 -11.15 3.46
N THR A 13 -45.18 -10.16 2.69
CA THR A 13 -44.96 -8.80 3.17
C THR A 13 -46.27 -8.14 3.60
N TYR A 14 -47.35 -8.27 2.84
CA TYR A 14 -48.67 -7.74 3.22
C TYR A 14 -49.19 -8.35 4.54
N LYS A 15 -48.99 -9.65 4.75
CA LYS A 15 -49.34 -10.32 6.02
C LYS A 15 -48.52 -9.78 7.21
N ARG A 16 -47.23 -9.47 7.00
CA ARG A 16 -46.39 -8.81 8.02
C ARG A 16 -46.83 -7.37 8.27
N TYR A 17 -47.23 -6.65 7.22
CA TYR A 17 -47.78 -5.29 7.29
C TYR A 17 -49.02 -5.22 8.20
N SER A 18 -50.02 -6.08 7.98
CA SER A 18 -51.27 -6.02 8.75
C SER A 18 -51.09 -6.34 10.24
N ALA A 19 -50.11 -7.20 10.57
CA ALA A 19 -49.75 -7.52 11.95
C ALA A 19 -49.08 -6.35 12.71
N ILE A 20 -48.37 -5.46 12.00
CA ILE A 20 -47.63 -4.32 12.57
C ILE A 20 -48.50 -3.06 12.64
N LEU A 21 -49.42 -2.84 11.69
CA LEU A 21 -50.22 -1.62 11.60
C LEU A 21 -51.05 -1.34 12.87
N ARG A 22 -51.59 -2.39 13.52
CA ARG A 22 -52.42 -2.25 14.72
C ARG A 22 -51.65 -1.71 15.94
N PRO A 23 -50.48 -2.25 16.33
CA PRO A 23 -49.64 -1.65 17.38
C PRO A 23 -49.03 -0.30 16.96
N LEU A 24 -48.68 -0.11 15.68
CA LEU A 24 -48.10 1.16 15.19
C LEU A 24 -49.10 2.33 15.29
N LYS A 25 -50.39 2.08 15.01
CA LYS A 25 -51.47 3.07 15.14
C LYS A 25 -51.56 3.66 16.55
N ASN A 26 -51.40 2.82 17.57
CA ASN A 26 -51.47 3.25 18.96
C ASN A 26 -50.24 4.08 19.36
N LEU A 27 -49.05 3.76 18.86
CA LEU A 27 -47.85 4.59 19.07
C LEU A 27 -47.88 5.91 18.27
N ALA A 28 -48.41 5.88 17.04
CA ALA A 28 -48.52 7.03 16.15
C ALA A 28 -49.43 8.14 16.69
N LEU A 29 -50.36 7.81 17.60
CA LEU A 29 -51.19 8.79 18.31
C LEU A 29 -50.39 9.68 19.27
N HIS A 30 -49.23 9.21 19.73
CA HIS A 30 -48.40 9.91 20.73
C HIS A 30 -47.07 10.43 20.15
N PHE A 31 -46.69 10.04 18.93
CA PHE A 31 -45.45 10.48 18.28
C PHE A 31 -45.70 10.89 16.82
N ALA A 32 -45.62 12.19 16.55
CA ALA A 32 -45.88 12.78 15.23
C ALA A 32 -45.08 12.16 14.07
N PRO A 33 -43.78 11.76 14.23
CA PRO A 33 -43.03 11.11 13.14
C PRO A 33 -43.57 9.72 12.77
N LEU A 34 -44.06 8.95 13.75
CA LEU A 34 -44.63 7.63 13.53
C LEU A 34 -45.99 7.70 12.84
N ARG A 35 -46.71 8.82 12.95
CA ARG A 35 -47.96 9.09 12.23
C ARG A 35 -47.75 9.15 10.73
N ASN A 36 -46.72 9.86 10.26
CA ASN A 36 -46.39 9.94 8.83
C ASN A 36 -45.95 8.59 8.24
N ILE A 37 -45.32 7.73 9.02
CA ILE A 37 -44.96 6.37 8.61
C ILE A 37 -46.23 5.51 8.57
N HIS A 38 -47.02 5.52 9.64
CA HIS A 38 -48.31 4.82 9.70
C HIS A 38 -49.21 5.16 8.52
N ASP A 39 -49.39 6.45 8.19
CA ASP A 39 -50.30 6.89 7.13
C ASP A 39 -49.80 6.53 5.73
N ARG A 40 -48.48 6.48 5.52
CA ARG A 40 -47.89 5.95 4.27
C ARG A 40 -48.09 4.43 4.15
N LEU A 41 -47.88 3.69 5.24
CA LEU A 41 -48.07 2.24 5.27
C LEU A 41 -49.56 1.85 5.12
N VAL A 42 -50.48 2.63 5.68
CA VAL A 42 -51.94 2.46 5.47
C VAL A 42 -52.31 2.71 4.01
N ARG A 43 -51.83 3.80 3.39
CA ARG A 43 -52.08 4.07 1.97
C ARG A 43 -51.56 2.95 1.06
N ALA A 44 -50.35 2.45 1.33
CA ALA A 44 -49.79 1.32 0.60
C ALA A 44 -50.61 0.04 0.79
N ALA A 45 -51.09 -0.24 2.01
CA ALA A 45 -51.95 -1.39 2.30
C ALA A 45 -53.33 -1.30 1.61
N THR A 46 -53.94 -0.11 1.57
CA THR A 46 -55.21 0.13 0.86
C THR A 46 -55.04 -0.07 -0.64
N ALA A 47 -53.98 0.48 -1.24
CA ALA A 47 -53.65 0.27 -2.65
C ALA A 47 -53.42 -1.22 -2.98
N PHE A 48 -52.87 -1.99 -2.03
CA PHE A 48 -52.71 -3.44 -2.15
C PHE A 48 -54.02 -4.22 -2.06
N GLU A 49 -54.97 -3.80 -1.21
CA GLU A 49 -56.30 -4.42 -1.17
C GLU A 49 -57.13 -4.11 -2.41
N GLU A 50 -57.10 -2.88 -2.91
CA GLU A 50 -57.76 -2.49 -4.16
C GLU A 50 -57.23 -3.29 -5.35
N ALA A 51 -55.92 -3.56 -5.40
CA ALA A 51 -55.31 -4.43 -6.40
C ALA A 51 -55.72 -5.92 -6.27
N ARG A 52 -56.17 -6.35 -5.09
CA ARG A 52 -56.59 -7.74 -4.81
C ARG A 52 -58.05 -8.03 -5.20
N VAL A 53 -58.91 -7.01 -5.29
CA VAL A 53 -60.35 -7.14 -5.60
C VAL A 53 -60.63 -7.37 -7.09
N VAL A 54 -59.65 -7.14 -7.98
CA VAL A 54 -59.81 -7.34 -9.43
C VAL A 54 -59.03 -8.59 -9.87
N GLU A 55 -59.67 -9.75 -9.89
CA GLU A 55 -59.08 -11.02 -10.35
C GLU A 55 -58.78 -11.01 -11.86
N LYS A 56 -57.61 -10.53 -12.30
CA LYS A 56 -57.04 -10.88 -13.61
C LYS A 56 -55.52 -11.13 -13.57
N PRO A 57 -55.03 -12.24 -14.15
CA PRO A 57 -53.60 -12.55 -14.24
C PRO A 57 -52.93 -11.64 -15.28
N GLY A 58 -52.02 -10.79 -14.83
CA GLY A 58 -51.28 -9.83 -15.68
C GLY A 58 -50.90 -8.50 -14.97
N LEU A 59 -51.44 -8.23 -13.79
CA LEU A 59 -51.26 -6.95 -13.10
C LEU A 59 -49.84 -6.73 -12.52
N ALA A 60 -49.10 -7.80 -12.19
CA ALA A 60 -47.74 -7.69 -11.66
C ALA A 60 -46.79 -6.98 -12.64
N SER A 61 -46.94 -7.22 -13.95
CA SER A 61 -46.20 -6.52 -15.00
C SER A 61 -46.64 -5.06 -15.20
N LEU A 62 -47.88 -4.71 -14.81
CA LEU A 62 -48.45 -3.36 -14.94
C LEU A 62 -48.06 -2.46 -13.76
N LEU A 63 -48.06 -3.00 -12.54
CA LEU A 63 -47.60 -2.31 -11.32
C LEU A 63 -46.10 -1.97 -11.35
N ILE A 64 -45.29 -2.78 -12.05
CA ILE A 64 -43.84 -2.53 -12.22
C ILE A 64 -43.56 -1.42 -13.25
N ARG A 65 -44.44 -1.23 -14.24
CA ARG A 65 -44.30 -0.20 -15.29
C ARG A 65 -44.89 1.16 -14.91
N ASN A 66 -45.71 1.22 -13.86
CA ASN A 66 -46.30 2.46 -13.41
C ASN A 66 -45.44 3.09 -12.30
N ASN A 67 -44.71 4.16 -12.62
CA ASN A 67 -43.70 4.77 -11.74
C ASN A 67 -44.28 5.20 -10.37
N GLU A 68 -45.54 5.63 -10.29
CA GLU A 68 -46.20 6.01 -9.03
C GLU A 68 -46.26 4.87 -7.99
N TYR A 69 -46.42 3.63 -8.43
CA TYR A 69 -46.51 2.47 -7.53
C TYR A 69 -45.12 2.00 -7.06
N ARG A 70 -44.13 2.08 -7.95
CA ARG A 70 -42.74 1.77 -7.61
C ARG A 70 -42.16 2.77 -6.59
N ASP A 71 -42.50 4.04 -6.76
CA ASP A 71 -42.04 5.14 -5.91
C ASP A 71 -42.79 5.20 -4.57
N SER A 72 -43.95 4.57 -4.42
CA SER A 72 -44.67 4.45 -3.14
C SER A 72 -44.34 3.16 -2.38
N ILE A 73 -44.18 2.01 -3.07
CA ILE A 73 -43.96 0.71 -2.42
C ILE A 73 -42.53 0.57 -1.86
N ILE A 74 -41.50 0.98 -2.60
CA ILE A 74 -40.10 0.79 -2.18
C ILE A 74 -39.75 1.62 -0.92
N PRO A 75 -40.12 2.92 -0.82
CA PRO A 75 -39.94 3.67 0.43
C PRO A 75 -40.75 3.09 1.59
N SER A 76 -41.95 2.57 1.33
CA SER A 76 -42.79 1.96 2.37
C SER A 76 -42.18 0.68 2.94
N LEU A 77 -41.51 -0.14 2.13
CA LEU A 77 -40.76 -1.32 2.62
C LEU A 77 -39.62 -0.93 3.57
N ARG A 78 -38.89 0.15 3.27
CA ARG A 78 -37.86 0.71 4.16
C ARG A 78 -38.46 1.27 5.45
N ASP A 79 -39.61 1.92 5.35
CA ASP A 79 -40.33 2.45 6.51
C ASP A 79 -40.94 1.34 7.39
N LEU A 80 -41.25 0.17 6.82
CA LEU A 80 -41.69 -1.02 7.57
C LEU A 80 -40.54 -1.66 8.36
N GLU A 81 -39.35 -1.77 7.78
CA GLU A 81 -38.15 -2.24 8.49
C GLU A 81 -37.81 -1.29 9.66
N ARG A 82 -37.90 0.02 9.43
CA ARG A 82 -37.75 1.06 10.47
C ARG A 82 -38.79 0.93 11.58
N ALA A 83 -40.06 0.78 11.23
CA ALA A 83 -41.16 0.61 12.19
C ALA A 83 -41.02 -0.65 13.05
N THR A 84 -40.60 -1.77 12.45
CA THR A 84 -40.38 -3.05 13.14
C THR A 84 -39.22 -2.96 14.14
N LEU A 85 -38.15 -2.26 13.77
CA LEU A 85 -37.00 -2.02 14.64
C LEU A 85 -37.36 -1.08 15.81
N CYS A 86 -38.08 0.01 15.55
CA CYS A 86 -38.58 0.92 16.59
C CYS A 86 -39.49 0.21 17.60
N LEU A 87 -40.39 -0.66 17.14
CA LEU A 87 -41.24 -1.48 18.01
C LEU A 87 -40.43 -2.50 18.83
N SER A 88 -39.39 -3.08 18.24
CA SER A 88 -38.49 -4.00 18.93
C SER A 88 -37.70 -3.31 20.04
N VAL A 89 -37.21 -2.09 19.79
CA VAL A 89 -36.54 -1.25 20.80
C VAL A 89 -37.53 -0.76 21.87
N TRP A 90 -38.74 -0.34 21.48
CA TRP A 90 -39.80 0.08 22.42
C TRP A 90 -40.23 -1.05 23.37
N SER A 91 -40.21 -2.30 22.90
CA SER A 91 -40.54 -3.47 23.71
C SER A 91 -39.53 -3.77 24.82
N LEU A 92 -38.34 -3.15 24.78
CA LEU A 92 -37.30 -3.28 25.81
C LEU A 92 -37.59 -2.46 27.08
N PHE A 93 -38.60 -1.58 27.06
CA PHE A 93 -38.95 -0.72 28.19
C PHE A 93 -40.14 -1.28 29.01
N PRO A 94 -40.07 -1.23 30.37
CA PRO A 94 -41.16 -1.59 31.27
C PRO A 94 -42.46 -0.82 30.98
N SER A 95 -43.62 -1.42 31.29
CA SER A 95 -44.94 -0.84 31.03
C SER A 95 -45.18 0.50 31.73
N GLU A 96 -44.55 0.75 32.88
CA GLU A 96 -44.71 2.01 33.63
C GLU A 96 -44.11 3.23 32.90
N ILE A 97 -43.19 3.03 31.95
CA ILE A 97 -42.46 4.09 31.24
C ILE A 97 -43.14 4.47 29.92
N ARG A 98 -44.05 3.64 29.40
CA ARG A 98 -44.70 3.86 28.09
C ARG A 98 -45.69 5.05 28.06
N GLY A 99 -45.82 5.81 29.16
CA GLY A 99 -46.77 6.90 29.32
C GLY A 99 -46.24 8.21 29.91
N SER A 100 -44.92 8.44 30.01
CA SER A 100 -44.40 9.71 30.54
C SER A 100 -43.81 10.61 29.45
N GLU A 101 -44.33 11.84 29.32
CA GLU A 101 -44.06 12.76 28.19
C GLU A 101 -42.82 13.67 28.34
N ASN A 102 -42.06 13.62 29.44
CA ASN A 102 -41.17 14.76 29.83
C ASN A 102 -39.66 14.48 29.98
N TYR A 103 -39.01 13.67 29.14
CA TYR A 103 -37.53 13.57 29.15
C TYR A 103 -36.89 13.63 27.76
N SER A 104 -35.81 14.41 27.61
CA SER A 104 -34.92 14.29 26.45
C SER A 104 -34.10 12.99 26.53
N ILE A 105 -33.90 12.35 25.39
CA ILE A 105 -33.22 11.04 25.27
C ILE A 105 -31.80 11.09 25.85
N GLU A 106 -31.06 12.19 25.68
CA GLU A 106 -29.69 12.32 26.22
C GLU A 106 -29.67 12.38 27.75
N THR A 107 -30.59 13.13 28.38
CA THR A 107 -30.66 13.24 29.85
C THR A 107 -31.08 11.92 30.50
N PHE A 108 -31.92 11.15 29.80
CA PHE A 108 -32.38 9.84 30.21
C PHE A 108 -31.28 8.77 30.15
N ALA A 109 -30.49 8.75 29.07
CA ALA A 109 -29.40 7.80 28.88
C ALA A 109 -28.36 7.92 30.01
N VAL A 110 -27.92 9.13 30.35
CA VAL A 110 -26.86 9.34 31.34
C VAL A 110 -27.31 9.03 32.77
N LYS A 111 -28.53 9.42 33.19
CA LYS A 111 -28.99 9.22 34.58
C LYS A 111 -29.50 7.81 34.88
N TYR A 112 -30.07 7.13 33.89
CA TYR A 112 -30.75 5.85 34.10
C TYR A 112 -29.91 4.65 33.66
N ILE A 113 -29.07 4.80 32.61
CA ILE A 113 -28.17 3.73 32.17
C ILE A 113 -27.01 3.53 33.16
N ALA A 114 -26.57 4.57 33.88
CA ALA A 114 -25.49 4.48 34.86
C ALA A 114 -25.81 3.67 36.14
N LYS A 115 -27.07 3.33 36.43
CA LYS A 115 -27.49 2.83 37.75
C LYS A 115 -27.97 1.38 37.81
N ARG A 116 -27.94 0.61 36.71
CA ARG A 116 -28.42 -0.78 36.71
C ARG A 116 -27.44 -1.77 36.08
N LYS A 117 -27.65 -3.05 36.40
CA LYS A 117 -27.04 -4.18 35.67
C LYS A 117 -27.86 -4.43 34.42
N TYR A 118 -27.22 -4.40 33.26
CA TYR A 118 -27.87 -4.63 31.96
C TYR A 118 -27.58 -6.04 31.53
N ARG A 119 -28.59 -6.78 31.05
CA ARG A 119 -28.38 -8.14 30.53
C ARG A 119 -28.51 -8.10 29.02
N CYS A 120 -27.42 -8.35 28.29
CA CYS A 120 -27.40 -8.33 26.83
C CYS A 120 -28.50 -9.27 26.30
N PRO A 121 -29.45 -8.79 25.48
CA PRO A 121 -30.61 -9.58 25.08
C PRO A 121 -30.24 -10.80 24.22
N VAL A 122 -29.10 -10.74 23.53
CA VAL A 122 -28.58 -11.75 22.60
C VAL A 122 -27.76 -12.83 23.32
N THR A 123 -26.90 -12.45 24.27
CA THR A 123 -26.01 -13.39 24.98
C THR A 123 -26.50 -13.75 26.38
N LYS A 124 -27.45 -13.00 26.93
CA LYS A 124 -27.95 -13.10 28.32
C LYS A 124 -26.86 -12.88 29.38
N VAL A 125 -25.74 -12.26 29.01
CA VAL A 125 -24.63 -11.89 29.90
C VAL A 125 -24.88 -10.49 30.47
N ASP A 126 -24.54 -10.28 31.74
CA ASP A 126 -24.60 -8.95 32.34
C ASP A 126 -23.47 -8.07 31.78
N ILE A 127 -23.78 -6.87 31.31
CA ILE A 127 -22.86 -5.89 30.73
C ILE A 127 -22.85 -4.62 31.59
N SER A 128 -21.73 -3.91 31.58
CA SER A 128 -21.58 -2.66 32.34
C SER A 128 -22.48 -1.56 31.80
N ALA A 129 -22.74 -0.55 32.63
CA ALA A 129 -23.50 0.62 32.23
C ALA A 129 -22.86 1.35 31.05
N GLU A 130 -21.53 1.44 31.02
CA GLU A 130 -20.76 2.05 29.93
C GLU A 130 -20.89 1.26 28.63
N ALA A 131 -20.88 -0.08 28.70
CA ALA A 131 -21.09 -0.95 27.55
C ALA A 131 -22.53 -0.85 27.03
N ALA A 132 -23.53 -0.77 27.92
CA ALA A 132 -24.93 -0.56 27.56
C ALA A 132 -25.14 0.83 26.95
N LEU A 133 -24.49 1.86 27.50
CA LEU A 133 -24.53 3.24 27.00
C LEU A 133 -23.83 3.34 25.64
N ALA A 134 -22.71 2.65 25.45
CA ALA A 134 -22.02 2.53 24.17
C ALA A 134 -22.94 1.82 23.16
N ILE A 135 -23.47 0.64 23.45
CA ILE A 135 -24.42 -0.06 22.57
C ILE A 135 -25.63 0.82 22.22
N PHE A 136 -26.15 1.56 23.20
CA PHE A 136 -27.23 2.53 23.01
C PHE A 136 -26.82 3.68 22.08
N TYR A 137 -25.70 4.35 22.35
CA TYR A 137 -25.16 5.43 21.51
C TYR A 137 -24.83 4.96 20.09
N LEU A 138 -24.21 3.79 19.96
CA LEU A 138 -23.87 3.15 18.68
C LEU A 138 -25.15 2.81 17.88
N SER A 139 -26.28 2.55 18.55
CA SER A 139 -27.60 2.27 17.93
C SER A 139 -28.42 3.52 17.57
N VAL A 140 -28.24 4.61 18.32
CA VAL A 140 -28.94 5.89 18.12
C VAL A 140 -28.25 6.73 17.05
N GLN A 141 -26.91 6.84 17.05
CA GLN A 141 -26.19 7.63 16.04
C GLN A 141 -26.16 6.99 14.65
N SER A 142 -26.32 5.66 14.53
CA SER A 142 -26.27 4.97 13.23
C SER A 142 -27.51 5.17 12.36
N ASN A 143 -28.61 5.71 12.89
CA ASN A 143 -29.90 5.80 12.21
C ASN A 143 -30.44 7.24 12.05
N CYS A 144 -29.66 8.26 12.38
CA CYS A 144 -30.07 9.67 12.33
C CYS A 144 -29.15 10.52 11.45
N SER A 145 -29.30 10.41 10.12
CA SER A 145 -28.80 11.37 9.13
C SER A 145 -29.66 11.14 7.88
N PRO A 146 -30.54 12.08 7.44
CA PRO A 146 -30.47 13.57 7.45
C PRO A 146 -31.53 14.28 8.34
N PHE A 147 -32.39 13.54 9.04
CA PHE A 147 -33.48 14.12 9.85
C PHE A 147 -32.99 14.92 11.08
N PHE A 148 -31.79 14.58 11.57
CA PHE A 148 -31.14 15.28 12.67
C PHE A 148 -30.65 16.68 12.25
N GLN A 149 -30.21 16.85 11.00
CA GLN A 149 -29.88 18.16 10.45
C GLN A 149 -31.13 19.05 10.38
N GLU A 150 -32.27 18.52 9.94
CA GLU A 150 -33.50 19.33 9.84
C GLU A 150 -34.11 19.71 11.19
N THR A 151 -33.86 18.92 12.24
CA THR A 151 -34.37 19.18 13.60
C THR A 151 -33.43 20.11 14.39
N VAL A 152 -32.10 19.93 14.27
CA VAL A 152 -31.10 20.82 14.86
C VAL A 152 -31.09 22.20 14.18
N LEU A 153 -31.39 22.25 12.87
CA LEU A 153 -31.57 23.53 12.16
C LEU A 153 -32.84 24.29 12.57
N ARG A 154 -33.79 23.66 13.28
CA ARG A 154 -35.06 24.26 13.72
C ARG A 154 -35.18 24.50 15.22
N SER A 155 -34.23 24.03 16.03
CA SER A 155 -34.21 24.28 17.48
C SER A 155 -33.28 25.44 17.83
N ASP A 156 -33.74 26.38 18.65
CA ASP A 156 -32.97 27.47 19.28
C ASP A 156 -31.95 26.94 20.31
N ILE A 157 -31.14 25.95 19.92
CA ILE A 157 -30.04 25.44 20.72
C ILE A 157 -28.78 26.19 20.29
N ASP A 158 -28.08 26.71 21.29
CA ASP A 158 -26.90 27.55 21.19
C ASP A 158 -25.84 26.96 20.23
N ARG A 159 -25.62 27.64 19.09
CA ARG A 159 -24.83 27.13 17.96
C ARG A 159 -23.33 27.10 18.23
N GLU A 160 -22.87 27.72 19.31
CA GLU A 160 -21.45 27.73 19.69
C GLU A 160 -21.01 26.47 20.46
N ALA A 161 -21.94 25.68 21.00
CA ALA A 161 -21.60 24.51 21.84
C ALA A 161 -21.47 23.19 21.07
N ILE A 162 -21.88 23.13 19.79
CA ILE A 162 -21.85 21.91 18.96
C ILE A 162 -21.31 22.24 17.57
N GLN A 163 -20.02 22.57 17.48
CA GLN A 163 -19.27 22.39 16.24
C GLN A 163 -18.27 21.24 16.43
N PRO A 164 -18.59 20.02 16.00
CA PRO A 164 -17.53 19.14 15.55
C PRO A 164 -16.91 19.79 14.32
N ASN A 165 -15.57 19.87 14.24
CA ASN A 165 -14.84 20.32 13.06
C ASN A 165 -15.52 19.78 11.79
N SER A 166 -16.11 20.67 10.98
CA SER A 166 -16.93 20.33 9.80
C SER A 166 -16.17 19.46 8.79
N SER A 167 -14.83 19.58 8.77
CA SER A 167 -13.94 18.76 7.95
C SER A 167 -14.05 17.25 8.26
N SER A 168 -14.15 16.85 9.53
CA SER A 168 -14.20 15.43 9.91
C SER A 168 -15.51 14.73 9.52
N PHE A 169 -16.60 15.49 9.45
CA PHE A 169 -17.92 14.96 9.11
C PHE A 169 -18.05 14.77 7.59
N GLU A 170 -17.61 15.76 6.81
CA GLU A 170 -17.55 15.64 5.35
C GLU A 170 -16.61 14.52 4.91
N GLU A 171 -15.42 14.39 5.51
CA GLU A 171 -14.52 13.27 5.27
C GLU A 171 -15.17 11.90 5.58
N SER A 172 -16.01 11.83 6.62
CA SER A 172 -16.65 10.60 7.09
C SER A 172 -17.88 10.17 6.30
N VAL A 173 -18.70 11.11 5.81
CA VAL A 173 -19.83 10.82 4.89
C VAL A 173 -19.27 10.40 3.54
N PHE A 174 -18.23 11.09 3.07
CA PHE A 174 -17.52 10.76 1.85
C PHE A 174 -16.82 9.40 1.93
N ALA A 175 -16.27 9.02 3.09
CA ALA A 175 -15.65 7.70 3.31
C ALA A 175 -16.61 6.51 3.09
N LEU A 176 -17.92 6.69 3.33
CA LEU A 176 -18.95 5.66 3.11
C LEU A 176 -19.32 5.54 1.63
N ASP A 177 -19.44 6.64 0.90
CA ASP A 177 -19.70 6.65 -0.55
C ASP A 177 -18.52 6.09 -1.37
N GLN A 178 -17.30 6.11 -0.80
CA GLN A 178 -16.07 5.59 -1.38
C GLN A 178 -15.89 4.07 -1.24
N MET A 179 -16.79 3.38 -0.53
CA MET A 179 -16.68 1.94 -0.36
C MET A 179 -17.07 1.20 -1.64
N SER A 180 -16.45 0.03 -1.87
CA SER A 180 -16.93 -0.86 -2.93
C SER A 180 -18.43 -1.13 -2.72
N PRO A 181 -19.29 -0.95 -3.73
CA PRO A 181 -20.73 -1.24 -3.62
C PRO A 181 -20.97 -2.66 -3.09
N VAL A 182 -20.09 -3.61 -3.46
CA VAL A 182 -20.11 -4.98 -2.97
C VAL A 182 -19.85 -5.05 -1.46
N PHE A 183 -18.87 -4.29 -0.95
CA PHE A 183 -18.59 -4.24 0.49
C PHE A 183 -19.73 -3.56 1.25
N LEU A 184 -20.30 -2.48 0.70
CA LEU A 184 -21.48 -1.83 1.28
C LEU A 184 -22.68 -2.76 1.31
N ASP A 185 -22.91 -3.53 0.25
CA ASP A 185 -24.02 -4.49 0.16
C ASP A 185 -23.81 -5.64 1.16
N ASP A 186 -22.58 -6.17 1.27
CA ASP A 186 -22.22 -7.18 2.27
C ASP A 186 -22.34 -6.63 3.70
N LEU A 187 -21.95 -5.37 3.93
CA LEU A 187 -22.01 -4.71 5.24
C LEU A 187 -23.44 -4.29 5.62
N ARG A 188 -24.27 -3.91 4.64
CA ARG A 188 -25.72 -3.63 4.80
C ARG A 188 -26.52 -4.90 5.01
N ALA A 189 -26.12 -6.00 4.37
CA ALA A 189 -26.68 -7.33 4.61
C ALA A 189 -26.19 -7.94 5.93
N SER A 190 -25.09 -7.44 6.48
CA SER A 190 -24.55 -7.87 7.77
C SER A 190 -25.38 -7.30 8.94
N PRO A 191 -25.70 -8.12 9.96
CA PRO A 191 -26.38 -7.64 11.17
C PRO A 191 -25.53 -6.64 11.99
N PHE A 192 -24.29 -6.34 11.58
CA PHE A 192 -23.37 -5.46 12.29
C PHE A 192 -23.10 -4.13 11.58
N GLY A 193 -23.74 -3.83 10.45
CA GLY A 193 -23.43 -2.63 9.66
C GLY A 193 -23.48 -1.31 10.45
N SER A 194 -24.42 -1.16 11.38
CA SER A 194 -24.54 0.01 12.25
C SER A 194 -23.44 0.07 13.32
N VAL A 195 -23.19 -1.03 14.02
CA VAL A 195 -22.12 -1.17 15.03
C VAL A 195 -20.76 -0.88 14.39
N PHE A 196 -20.57 -1.36 13.17
CA PHE A 196 -19.37 -1.20 12.37
C PHE A 196 -19.02 0.28 12.12
N VAL A 197 -19.98 1.05 11.57
CA VAL A 197 -19.79 2.46 11.24
C VAL A 197 -19.50 3.27 12.51
N SER A 198 -20.14 2.92 13.61
CA SER A 198 -19.96 3.63 14.87
C SER A 198 -18.61 3.29 15.55
N LEU A 199 -18.13 2.04 15.46
CA LEU A 199 -16.77 1.66 15.90
C LEU A 199 -15.68 2.38 15.08
N ALA A 200 -15.87 2.47 13.77
CA ALA A 200 -14.97 3.14 12.83
C ALA A 200 -14.79 4.65 13.06
N ARG A 201 -15.72 5.27 13.81
CA ARG A 201 -15.76 6.69 14.14
C ARG A 201 -15.28 7.01 15.56
N SER A 202 -15.10 6.00 16.41
CA SER A 202 -14.69 6.20 17.80
C SER A 202 -13.20 6.53 17.89
N GLU A 203 -12.87 7.60 18.63
CA GLU A 203 -11.49 7.93 19.01
C GLU A 203 -10.85 6.85 19.89
N SER A 204 -11.66 6.00 20.53
CA SER A 204 -11.23 4.93 21.41
C SER A 204 -11.78 3.57 20.95
N ILE A 205 -11.44 3.18 19.71
CA ILE A 205 -11.93 1.95 19.08
C ILE A 205 -11.73 0.70 19.94
N SER A 206 -10.62 0.60 20.67
CA SER A 206 -10.31 -0.56 21.53
C SER A 206 -11.30 -0.75 22.68
N LYS A 207 -11.66 0.33 23.40
CA LYS A 207 -12.67 0.26 24.47
C LYS A 207 -14.05 -0.13 23.95
N CYS A 208 -14.41 0.35 22.75
CA CYS A 208 -15.67 -0.04 22.14
C CYS A 208 -15.66 -1.51 21.70
N LEU A 209 -14.51 -2.01 21.24
CA LEU A 209 -14.35 -3.42 20.88
C LEU A 209 -14.41 -4.34 22.11
N GLU A 210 -13.88 -3.95 23.26
CA GLU A 210 -14.04 -4.67 24.54
C GLU A 210 -15.52 -4.88 24.88
N ALA A 211 -16.31 -3.80 24.84
CA ALA A 211 -17.74 -3.86 25.12
C ALA A 211 -18.50 -4.76 24.13
N VAL A 212 -18.13 -4.72 22.85
CA VAL A 212 -18.74 -5.55 21.80
C VAL A 212 -18.34 -7.03 21.97
N ALA A 213 -17.08 -7.32 22.28
CA ALA A 213 -16.56 -8.67 22.44
C ALA A 213 -17.28 -9.46 23.54
N ILE A 214 -17.64 -8.80 24.65
CA ILE A 214 -18.44 -9.37 25.74
C ILE A 214 -19.89 -9.66 25.29
N SER A 215 -20.39 -8.88 24.33
CA SER A 215 -21.82 -8.79 24.02
C SER A 215 -22.26 -9.65 22.82
N ILE A 216 -21.35 -10.21 22.03
CA ILE A 216 -21.70 -10.96 20.81
C ILE A 216 -21.07 -12.36 20.77
N LYS A 217 -21.69 -13.27 20.01
CA LYS A 217 -21.17 -14.64 19.83
C LYS A 217 -19.81 -14.64 19.14
N LEU A 218 -18.94 -15.57 19.51
CA LEU A 218 -17.58 -15.73 18.97
C LEU A 218 -17.50 -15.63 17.43
N LYS A 219 -18.33 -16.40 16.72
CA LYS A 219 -18.36 -16.41 15.25
C LYS A 219 -18.73 -15.05 14.64
N ALA A 220 -19.63 -14.32 15.29
CA ALA A 220 -20.03 -12.99 14.88
C ALA A 220 -18.90 -11.97 15.11
N PHE A 221 -18.21 -12.06 16.25
CA PHE A 221 -17.06 -11.22 16.56
C PHE A 221 -15.90 -11.42 15.57
N ILE A 222 -15.57 -12.67 15.27
CA ILE A 222 -14.55 -13.03 14.26
C ILE A 222 -14.90 -12.43 12.88
N SER A 223 -16.18 -12.47 12.48
CA SER A 223 -16.64 -11.85 11.24
C SER A 223 -16.53 -10.32 11.28
N LEU A 224 -16.97 -9.68 12.36
CA LEU A 224 -16.84 -8.23 12.56
C LEU A 224 -15.39 -7.77 12.41
N PHE A 225 -14.45 -8.49 13.03
CA PHE A 225 -13.04 -8.21 12.96
C PHE A 225 -12.48 -8.22 11.52
N SER A 226 -12.88 -9.22 10.72
CA SER A 226 -12.46 -9.29 9.31
C SER A 226 -12.91 -8.05 8.51
N HIS A 227 -14.14 -7.59 8.71
CA HIS A 227 -14.64 -6.37 8.07
C HIS A 227 -13.90 -5.12 8.57
N LEU A 228 -13.52 -5.07 9.86
CA LEU A 228 -12.79 -3.95 10.44
C LEU A 228 -11.39 -3.84 9.83
N ILE A 229 -10.70 -4.96 9.66
CA ILE A 229 -9.40 -4.99 8.99
C ILE A 229 -9.52 -4.41 7.57
N ILE A 230 -10.44 -4.94 6.77
CA ILE A 230 -10.63 -4.52 5.38
C ILE A 230 -10.93 -3.02 5.31
N PHE A 231 -11.83 -2.54 6.17
CA PHE A 231 -12.22 -1.14 6.22
C PHE A 231 -11.10 -0.22 6.64
N LEU A 232 -10.47 -0.46 7.79
CA LEU A 232 -9.43 0.43 8.32
C LEU A 232 -8.27 0.50 7.33
N ARG A 233 -7.92 -0.62 6.68
CA ARG A 233 -6.99 -0.65 5.56
C ARG A 233 -7.44 0.23 4.39
N ASN A 234 -8.68 0.07 3.93
CA ASN A 234 -9.20 0.82 2.78
C ASN A 234 -9.37 2.33 3.07
N GLN A 235 -9.61 2.69 4.33
CA GLN A 235 -9.64 4.07 4.82
C GLN A 235 -8.25 4.58 5.24
N VAL A 236 -7.20 3.77 5.03
CA VAL A 236 -5.81 4.13 5.32
C VAL A 236 -5.61 4.50 6.80
N LYS A 237 -6.44 3.95 7.71
CA LYS A 237 -6.40 4.17 9.16
C LYS A 237 -5.51 3.13 9.84
N TYR A 238 -4.23 3.12 9.48
CA TYR A 238 -3.30 2.07 9.89
C TYR A 238 -2.99 2.04 11.40
N ASP A 239 -2.99 3.19 12.09
CA ASP A 239 -2.78 3.23 13.55
C ASP A 239 -3.97 2.61 14.29
N TYR A 240 -5.20 2.93 13.87
CA TYR A 240 -6.39 2.24 14.35
C TYR A 240 -6.36 0.75 14.01
N LEU A 241 -5.89 0.37 12.82
CA LEU A 241 -5.75 -1.04 12.46
C LEU A 241 -4.76 -1.76 13.38
N ARG A 242 -3.63 -1.13 13.74
CA ARG A 242 -2.68 -1.64 14.74
C ARG A 242 -3.39 -1.87 16.06
N ASP A 243 -4.12 -0.88 16.57
CA ASP A 243 -4.79 -0.98 17.87
C ASP A 243 -5.86 -2.08 17.87
N VAL A 244 -6.60 -2.21 16.77
CA VAL A 244 -7.57 -3.29 16.54
C VAL A 244 -6.89 -4.66 16.51
N VAL A 245 -5.74 -4.79 15.83
CA VAL A 245 -4.95 -6.03 15.81
C VAL A 245 -4.40 -6.38 17.19
N SER A 246 -3.80 -5.43 17.91
CA SER A 246 -3.32 -5.63 19.29
C SER A 246 -4.45 -6.06 20.23
N PHE A 247 -5.62 -5.42 20.12
CA PHE A 247 -6.81 -5.82 20.87
C PHE A 247 -7.22 -7.26 20.54
N TYR A 248 -7.24 -7.63 19.28
CA TYR A 248 -7.62 -8.97 18.84
C TYR A 248 -6.70 -10.07 19.37
N ILE A 249 -5.39 -9.80 19.45
CA ILE A 249 -4.41 -10.70 20.07
C ILE A 249 -4.73 -10.88 21.56
N LYS A 250 -4.87 -9.78 22.32
CA LYS A 250 -5.18 -9.82 23.76
C LYS A 250 -6.47 -10.56 24.04
N TRP A 251 -7.53 -10.23 23.31
CA TRP A 251 -8.82 -10.87 23.45
C TRP A 251 -8.75 -12.38 23.17
N PHE A 252 -7.96 -12.81 22.19
CA PHE A 252 -7.78 -14.23 21.92
C PHE A 252 -6.99 -14.93 23.02
N ASP A 253 -5.93 -14.30 23.55
CA ASP A 253 -5.17 -14.83 24.67
C ASP A 253 -6.08 -15.11 25.88
N ASP A 254 -7.08 -14.27 26.14
CA ASP A 254 -8.04 -14.46 27.23
C ASP A 254 -8.97 -15.68 27.04
N ILE A 255 -9.21 -16.11 25.80
CA ILE A 255 -10.21 -17.16 25.51
C ILE A 255 -9.64 -18.41 24.85
N HIS A 256 -8.37 -18.41 24.40
CA HIS A 256 -7.80 -19.45 23.54
C HIS A 256 -7.90 -20.87 24.13
N GLU A 257 -7.92 -21.00 25.45
CA GLU A 257 -8.09 -22.28 26.16
C GLU A 257 -9.48 -22.91 25.94
N THR A 258 -10.49 -22.07 25.68
CA THR A 258 -11.90 -22.47 25.51
C THR A 258 -12.33 -22.56 24.05
N VAL A 259 -11.51 -22.06 23.11
CA VAL A 259 -11.82 -22.01 21.68
C VAL A 259 -11.34 -23.28 20.98
N GLY A 260 -12.20 -23.88 20.15
CA GLY A 260 -11.83 -25.07 19.36
C GLY A 260 -10.88 -24.74 18.20
N ALA A 261 -10.07 -25.72 17.78
CA ALA A 261 -9.03 -25.55 16.76
C ALA A 261 -9.51 -24.88 15.45
N ARG A 262 -10.74 -25.13 15.00
CA ARG A 262 -11.29 -24.50 13.78
C ARG A 262 -11.44 -22.99 13.90
N ASP A 263 -11.88 -22.52 15.06
CA ASP A 263 -12.04 -21.09 15.31
C ASP A 263 -10.66 -20.46 15.57
N SER A 264 -9.73 -21.17 16.21
CA SER A 264 -8.31 -20.77 16.32
C SER A 264 -7.63 -20.63 14.96
N ILE A 265 -7.88 -21.56 14.02
CA ILE A 265 -7.38 -21.45 12.63
C ILE A 265 -7.91 -20.19 11.97
N ARG A 266 -9.22 -19.91 12.07
CA ARG A 266 -9.82 -18.70 11.50
C ARG A 266 -9.26 -17.43 12.11
N PHE A 267 -9.10 -17.42 13.44
CA PHE A 267 -8.45 -16.33 14.16
C PHE A 267 -7.06 -16.04 13.58
N MET A 268 -6.23 -17.07 13.47
CA MET A 268 -4.86 -16.96 12.95
C MET A 268 -4.83 -16.49 11.49
N GLU A 269 -5.74 -16.98 10.65
CA GLU A 269 -5.85 -16.52 9.25
C GLU A 269 -6.14 -15.01 9.18
N PHE A 270 -7.05 -14.50 10.01
CA PHE A 270 -7.38 -13.08 10.04
C PHE A 270 -6.28 -12.23 10.66
N LEU A 271 -5.62 -12.74 11.70
CA LEU A 271 -4.50 -12.06 12.32
C LEU A 271 -3.32 -11.90 11.36
N VAL A 272 -2.99 -12.96 10.60
CA VAL A 272 -1.97 -12.89 9.54
C VAL A 272 -2.33 -11.82 8.49
N VAL A 273 -3.60 -11.74 8.10
CA VAL A 273 -4.06 -10.68 7.17
C VAL A 273 -3.95 -9.30 7.82
N GLY A 274 -4.37 -9.14 9.07
CA GLY A 274 -4.30 -7.87 9.82
C GLY A 274 -2.87 -7.34 9.87
N ILE A 275 -1.93 -8.15 10.35
CA ILE A 275 -0.52 -7.76 10.52
C ILE A 275 0.15 -7.45 9.19
N LYS A 276 -0.08 -8.27 8.17
CA LYS A 276 0.45 -8.04 6.81
C LYS A 276 0.02 -6.69 6.23
N ASN A 277 -1.09 -6.11 6.71
CA ASN A 277 -1.64 -4.84 6.23
C ASN A 277 -1.41 -3.65 7.18
N LEU A 278 -0.48 -3.76 8.14
CA LEU A 278 -0.15 -2.66 9.05
C LEU A 278 0.74 -1.56 8.46
N ASN A 279 1.23 -1.73 7.23
CA ASN A 279 2.04 -0.75 6.52
C ASN A 279 3.20 -0.17 7.37
N GLY A 280 4.05 -1.05 7.89
CA GLY A 280 5.21 -0.69 8.71
C GLY A 280 4.91 -0.44 10.19
N ARG A 281 3.63 -0.34 10.61
CA ARG A 281 3.30 -0.29 12.05
C ARG A 281 3.49 -1.65 12.70
N THR A 282 3.95 -1.61 13.94
CA THR A 282 4.37 -2.78 14.69
C THR A 282 3.36 -3.11 15.78
N VAL A 283 3.24 -4.40 16.07
CA VAL A 283 2.45 -4.96 17.18
C VAL A 283 3.41 -5.83 17.97
N ASP A 284 3.56 -5.53 19.24
CA ASP A 284 4.54 -6.22 20.11
C ASP A 284 3.94 -7.50 20.73
N GLU A 285 2.61 -7.54 20.87
CA GLU A 285 1.90 -8.72 21.37
C GLU A 285 1.99 -9.88 20.37
N PHE A 286 2.15 -11.11 20.89
CA PHE A 286 2.14 -12.33 20.08
C PHE A 286 1.15 -13.33 20.69
N PRO A 287 0.21 -13.89 19.90
CA PRO A 287 -0.87 -14.69 20.45
C PRO A 287 -0.36 -16.02 21.05
N ARG A 288 -0.94 -16.41 22.18
CA ARG A 288 -0.85 -17.76 22.71
C ARG A 288 -1.82 -18.65 21.93
N CYS A 289 -1.32 -19.79 21.46
CA CYS A 289 -2.14 -20.71 20.68
C CYS A 289 -2.03 -22.13 21.21
N ARG A 290 -3.19 -22.71 21.51
CA ARG A 290 -3.30 -24.09 21.96
C ARG A 290 -3.31 -25.04 20.76
N ILE A 291 -2.14 -25.60 20.43
CA ILE A 291 -1.95 -26.48 19.27
C ILE A 291 -2.54 -27.90 19.54
N ASP A 292 -2.48 -28.36 20.79
CA ASP A 292 -3.02 -29.66 21.25
C ASP A 292 -4.56 -29.73 21.23
N GLY A 293 -5.25 -28.60 21.02
CA GLY A 293 -6.70 -28.57 20.80
C GLY A 293 -7.15 -29.10 19.42
N ALA A 294 -6.21 -29.40 18.52
CA ALA A 294 -6.50 -29.97 17.20
C ALA A 294 -7.02 -31.41 17.33
N ARG A 295 -8.21 -31.69 16.75
CA ARG A 295 -8.84 -33.02 16.81
C ARG A 295 -8.46 -33.92 15.65
N THR A 296 -7.86 -33.33 14.63
CA THR A 296 -7.43 -34.01 13.42
C THR A 296 -6.03 -33.55 13.06
N GLU A 297 -5.25 -34.43 12.46
CA GLU A 297 -3.93 -34.12 11.95
C GLU A 297 -3.95 -32.93 10.97
N ARG A 298 -5.00 -32.83 10.15
CA ARG A 298 -5.19 -31.70 9.24
C ARG A 298 -5.34 -30.36 9.97
N GLU A 299 -6.08 -30.32 11.07
CA GLU A 299 -6.24 -29.12 11.89
C GLU A 299 -4.91 -28.74 12.55
N LEU A 300 -4.18 -29.72 13.08
CA LEU A 300 -2.85 -29.54 13.65
C LEU A 300 -1.89 -28.92 12.63
N ARG A 301 -1.74 -29.55 11.45
CA ARG A 301 -0.87 -29.07 10.36
C ARG A 301 -1.21 -27.65 9.93
N LEU A 302 -2.50 -27.32 9.78
CA LEU A 302 -2.95 -25.98 9.38
C LEU A 302 -2.65 -24.94 10.45
N LEU A 303 -2.94 -25.26 11.71
CA LEU A 303 -2.78 -24.34 12.83
C LEU A 303 -1.32 -23.99 13.05
N SER A 304 -0.43 -24.98 13.15
CA SER A 304 0.98 -24.67 13.39
C SER A 304 1.66 -24.09 12.15
N ARG A 305 1.19 -24.39 10.92
CA ARG A 305 1.65 -23.66 9.72
C ARG A 305 1.29 -22.17 9.80
N LEU A 306 0.09 -21.84 10.24
CA LEU A 306 -0.33 -20.43 10.41
C LEU A 306 0.44 -19.76 11.55
N TYR A 307 0.63 -20.47 12.67
CA TYR A 307 1.39 -19.99 13.81
C TYR A 307 2.85 -19.73 13.45
N PHE A 308 3.49 -20.65 12.74
CA PHE A 308 4.84 -20.50 12.22
C PHE A 308 4.95 -19.35 11.21
N ARG A 309 3.98 -19.22 10.29
CA ARG A 309 3.91 -18.08 9.35
C ARG A 309 3.82 -16.75 10.10
N LEU A 310 2.99 -16.69 11.14
CA LEU A 310 2.83 -15.51 11.98
C LEU A 310 4.12 -15.18 12.73
N ALA A 311 4.76 -16.19 13.33
CA ALA A 311 6.04 -16.04 14.03
C ALA A 311 7.13 -15.47 13.10
N LEU A 312 7.32 -16.06 11.92
CA LEU A 312 8.25 -15.53 10.91
C LEU A 312 7.87 -14.11 10.47
N GLY A 313 6.59 -13.88 10.21
CA GLY A 313 6.07 -12.59 9.77
C GLY A 313 6.30 -11.45 10.78
N MET A 314 6.25 -11.77 12.08
CA MET A 314 6.47 -10.83 13.18
C MET A 314 7.91 -10.85 13.72
N LEU A 315 8.84 -11.56 13.07
CA LEU A 315 10.24 -11.71 13.48
C LEU A 315 10.44 -12.42 14.83
N ARG A 316 9.48 -13.25 15.26
CA ARG A 316 9.53 -14.08 16.47
C ARG A 316 10.21 -15.43 16.18
N TYR A 317 11.50 -15.38 15.85
CA TYR A 317 12.30 -16.57 15.49
C TYR A 317 12.43 -17.59 16.62
N ASP A 318 12.38 -17.11 17.87
CA ASP A 318 12.28 -17.93 19.08
C ASP A 318 11.04 -18.83 19.01
N VAL A 319 9.88 -18.22 18.74
CA VAL A 319 8.61 -18.93 18.63
C VAL A 319 8.57 -19.82 17.39
N ALA A 320 9.13 -19.36 16.27
CA ALA A 320 9.23 -20.17 15.06
C ALA A 320 10.06 -21.45 15.29
N ASN A 321 11.20 -21.35 15.98
CA ASN A 321 12.00 -22.51 16.37
C ASN A 321 11.25 -23.43 17.33
N ALA A 322 10.63 -22.89 18.39
CA ALA A 322 9.85 -23.69 19.33
C ALA A 322 8.70 -24.43 18.63
N THR A 323 8.04 -23.78 17.66
CA THR A 323 6.98 -24.38 16.83
C THR A 323 7.53 -25.47 15.93
N LEU A 324 8.74 -25.30 15.38
CA LEU A 324 9.40 -26.35 14.60
C LEU A 324 9.75 -27.55 15.50
N ASP A 325 10.19 -27.29 16.73
CA ASP A 325 10.64 -28.30 17.68
C ASP A 325 9.50 -29.12 18.28
N SER A 326 8.32 -28.53 18.40
CA SER A 326 7.11 -29.25 18.87
C SER A 326 6.54 -30.23 17.84
N TYR A 327 7.03 -30.23 16.60
CA TYR A 327 6.70 -31.27 15.63
C TYR A 327 7.62 -32.48 15.83
N GLU A 328 7.13 -33.48 16.56
CA GLU A 328 7.82 -34.76 16.76
C GLU A 328 7.80 -35.63 15.48
N GLU A 329 6.72 -35.58 14.69
CA GLU A 329 6.57 -36.34 13.44
C GLU A 329 7.00 -35.56 12.18
N THR A 330 7.68 -36.28 11.29
CA THR A 330 8.44 -35.78 10.14
C THR A 330 7.64 -35.84 8.82
N ASP A 331 6.41 -35.32 8.75
CA ASP A 331 5.73 -35.26 7.44
C ASP A 331 6.52 -34.35 6.47
N PRO A 332 7.10 -34.91 5.40
CA PRO A 332 7.90 -34.13 4.45
C PRO A 332 7.10 -32.98 3.81
N SER A 333 5.79 -33.17 3.59
CA SER A 333 4.93 -32.14 2.98
C SER A 333 4.77 -30.91 3.87
N VAL A 334 4.69 -31.11 5.19
CA VAL A 334 4.63 -30.00 6.17
C VAL A 334 5.98 -29.31 6.24
N LEU A 335 7.07 -30.06 6.40
CA LEU A 335 8.42 -29.49 6.45
C LEU A 335 8.74 -28.67 5.19
N PHE A 336 8.45 -29.21 4.00
CA PHE A 336 8.60 -28.47 2.75
C PHE A 336 7.73 -27.19 2.74
N SER A 337 6.48 -27.26 3.21
CA SER A 337 5.60 -26.10 3.32
C SER A 337 6.15 -25.03 4.28
N LEU A 338 6.72 -25.42 5.42
CA LEU A 338 7.37 -24.51 6.37
C LEU A 338 8.62 -23.87 5.75
N ALA A 339 9.46 -24.65 5.05
CA ALA A 339 10.58 -24.12 4.30
C ALA A 339 10.12 -23.09 3.26
N GLN A 340 9.03 -23.34 2.53
CA GLN A 340 8.48 -22.36 1.59
C GLN A 340 8.01 -21.06 2.28
N LEU A 341 7.51 -21.12 3.51
CA LEU A 341 7.18 -19.92 4.29
C LEU A 341 8.42 -19.10 4.63
N THR A 342 9.59 -19.73 4.83
CA THR A 342 10.83 -18.99 5.08
C THR A 342 11.32 -18.18 3.88
N TYR A 343 10.80 -18.37 2.66
CA TYR A 343 11.08 -17.47 1.52
C TYR A 343 10.19 -16.23 1.49
N GLN A 344 9.07 -16.27 2.22
CA GLN A 344 8.22 -15.11 2.32
C GLN A 344 8.96 -14.08 3.17
N LEU A 345 9.07 -12.87 2.63
CA LEU A 345 9.58 -11.76 3.43
C LEU A 345 8.67 -11.58 4.65
N PRO A 346 9.25 -11.33 5.83
CA PRO A 346 8.47 -11.00 7.00
C PRO A 346 7.55 -9.80 6.75
N PHE A 347 6.51 -9.67 7.58
CA PHE A 347 5.57 -8.53 7.51
C PHE A 347 6.22 -7.25 8.02
N ARG A 348 7.29 -7.38 8.81
CA ARG A 348 8.15 -6.32 9.30
C ARG A 348 9.50 -6.33 8.59
N VAL A 349 10.27 -5.26 8.73
CA VAL A 349 11.60 -5.21 8.12
C VAL A 349 12.60 -5.93 9.01
N GLU A 350 13.31 -6.90 8.41
CA GLU A 350 14.15 -7.87 9.09
C GLU A 350 15.59 -7.35 9.22
N ARG A 351 16.07 -7.14 10.45
CA ARG A 351 17.46 -6.72 10.72
C ARG A 351 18.47 -7.86 10.59
N GLU A 352 18.07 -9.07 10.98
CA GLU A 352 18.95 -10.25 11.07
C GLU A 352 18.39 -11.40 10.22
N PRO A 353 18.45 -11.30 8.88
CA PRO A 353 17.90 -12.32 7.98
C PRO A 353 18.51 -13.71 8.18
N GLU A 354 19.76 -13.78 8.66
CA GLU A 354 20.43 -15.04 8.98
C GLU A 354 19.65 -15.92 9.98
N LYS A 355 18.84 -15.33 10.88
CA LYS A 355 17.98 -16.11 11.79
C LYS A 355 16.93 -16.91 11.02
N ARG A 356 16.27 -16.30 10.02
CA ARG A 356 15.32 -16.98 9.13
C ARG A 356 16.02 -17.98 8.21
N VAL A 357 17.21 -17.64 7.69
CA VAL A 357 18.02 -18.53 6.85
C VAL A 357 18.43 -19.79 7.63
N ASN A 358 18.83 -19.65 8.89
CA ASN A 358 19.18 -20.79 9.74
C ASN A 358 17.97 -21.68 10.04
N ILE A 359 16.80 -21.10 10.32
CA ILE A 359 15.55 -21.86 10.45
C ILE A 359 15.25 -22.62 9.15
N ARG A 360 15.40 -21.99 7.99
CA ARG A 360 15.22 -22.64 6.68
C ARG A 360 16.15 -23.84 6.50
N ARG A 361 17.45 -23.68 6.78
CA ARG A 361 18.43 -24.77 6.71
C ARG A 361 18.07 -25.92 7.65
N ARG A 362 17.67 -25.60 8.89
CA ARG A 362 17.22 -26.60 9.88
C ARG A 362 16.00 -27.38 9.38
N ILE A 363 15.02 -26.70 8.78
CA ILE A 363 13.85 -27.35 8.18
C ILE A 363 14.27 -28.23 7.00
N ALA A 364 15.15 -27.74 6.13
CA ALA A 364 15.62 -28.51 4.98
C ALA A 364 16.36 -29.78 5.39
N LEU A 365 17.22 -29.73 6.42
CA LEU A 365 17.90 -30.92 6.95
C LEU A 365 16.92 -31.92 7.57
N ARG A 366 15.91 -31.44 8.31
CA ARG A 366 14.84 -32.31 8.84
C ARG A 366 14.01 -32.92 7.73
N LEU A 367 13.70 -32.15 6.68
CA LEU A 367 12.99 -32.62 5.49
C LEU A 367 13.77 -33.72 4.77
N GLU A 368 15.06 -33.51 4.55
CA GLU A 368 15.92 -34.50 3.92
C GLU A 368 15.97 -35.79 4.76
N THR A 369 16.20 -35.67 6.08
CA THR A 369 16.21 -36.81 7.01
C THR A 369 14.89 -37.56 6.98
N ALA A 370 13.77 -36.82 6.99
CA ALA A 370 12.42 -37.38 6.92
C ALA A 370 12.18 -38.21 5.67
N ILE A 371 12.60 -37.70 4.51
CA ILE A 371 12.45 -38.40 3.23
C ILE A 371 13.39 -39.60 3.16
N ARG A 372 14.65 -39.47 3.60
CA ARG A 372 15.64 -40.57 3.61
C ARG A 372 15.26 -41.70 4.57
N SER A 373 14.53 -41.41 5.64
CA SER A 373 14.02 -42.41 6.58
C SER A 373 12.78 -43.14 6.09
N ASP A 374 12.19 -42.70 4.99
CA ASP A 374 11.00 -43.31 4.40
C ASP A 374 11.41 -44.21 3.24
N ASP A 375 11.44 -45.52 3.48
CA ASP A 375 11.83 -46.54 2.50
C ASP A 375 10.99 -46.50 1.20
N ASN A 376 9.86 -45.78 1.19
CA ASN A 376 8.99 -45.64 0.02
C ASN A 376 9.34 -44.44 -0.87
N LEU A 377 10.27 -43.57 -0.46
CA LEU A 377 10.72 -42.43 -1.26
C LEU A 377 12.18 -42.61 -1.69
N PRO A 378 12.47 -42.52 -3.01
CA PRO A 378 13.83 -42.49 -3.50
C PRO A 378 14.67 -41.38 -2.86
N VAL A 379 15.93 -41.68 -2.57
CA VAL A 379 16.89 -40.74 -1.96
C VAL A 379 17.04 -39.46 -2.78
N GLN A 380 16.96 -39.56 -4.10
CA GLN A 380 17.04 -38.44 -5.04
C GLN A 380 15.88 -37.45 -4.86
N ILE A 381 14.70 -37.90 -4.40
CA ILE A 381 13.60 -37.00 -4.03
C ILE A 381 13.99 -36.16 -2.80
N ALA A 382 14.74 -36.73 -1.84
CA ALA A 382 15.22 -36.01 -0.68
C ALA A 382 16.16 -34.86 -1.08
N GLU A 383 17.08 -35.13 -2.00
CA GLU A 383 18.05 -34.16 -2.53
C GLU A 383 17.35 -33.05 -3.32
N LEU A 384 16.45 -33.39 -4.24
CA LEU A 384 15.65 -32.40 -4.96
C LEU A 384 14.80 -31.56 -4.00
N ALA A 385 14.11 -32.18 -3.04
CA ALA A 385 13.29 -31.48 -2.07
C ALA A 385 14.14 -30.57 -1.16
N PHE A 386 15.33 -31.00 -0.77
CA PHE A 386 16.31 -30.21 -0.03
C PHE A 386 16.76 -28.99 -0.84
N HIS A 387 17.20 -29.17 -2.08
CA HIS A 387 17.67 -28.06 -2.92
C HIS A 387 16.54 -27.07 -3.24
N LEU A 388 15.31 -27.54 -3.46
CA LEU A 388 14.14 -26.68 -3.61
C LEU A 388 13.74 -25.96 -2.30
N ALA A 389 14.00 -26.57 -1.15
CA ALA A 389 13.75 -25.99 0.17
C ALA A 389 14.82 -24.96 0.57
N VAL A 390 16.09 -25.16 0.18
CA VAL A 390 17.21 -24.23 0.42
C VAL A 390 17.35 -23.18 -0.68
N GLY A 391 16.76 -23.43 -1.86
CA GLY A 391 16.63 -22.45 -2.94
C GLY A 391 17.88 -22.39 -3.80
N ASN A 392 18.67 -23.46 -3.79
CA ASN A 392 19.89 -23.58 -4.57
C ASN A 392 19.52 -23.92 -6.02
N ARG A 393 19.49 -22.90 -6.88
CA ARG A 393 19.06 -23.05 -8.29
C ARG A 393 19.97 -23.97 -9.09
N ASP A 394 21.27 -23.91 -8.85
CA ASP A 394 22.26 -24.66 -9.63
C ASP A 394 22.14 -26.16 -9.35
N CYS A 395 22.00 -26.54 -8.08
CA CYS A 395 21.81 -27.93 -7.68
C CYS A 395 20.40 -28.49 -8.01
N VAL A 396 19.40 -27.63 -8.28
CA VAL A 396 18.07 -28.12 -8.68
C VAL A 396 18.13 -28.82 -10.03
N GLN A 397 18.93 -28.32 -10.98
CA GLN A 397 19.06 -28.96 -12.29
C GLN A 397 19.80 -30.28 -12.21
N GLU A 398 20.91 -30.32 -11.48
CA GLU A 398 21.69 -31.52 -11.22
C GLU A 398 20.84 -32.61 -10.55
N ALA A 399 20.14 -32.26 -9.46
CA ALA A 399 19.27 -33.18 -8.75
C ALA A 399 18.11 -33.73 -9.61
N VAL A 400 17.62 -32.97 -10.60
CA VAL A 400 16.61 -33.45 -11.55
C VAL A 400 17.23 -34.41 -12.56
N CYS A 401 18.45 -34.15 -13.04
CA CYS A 401 19.16 -35.08 -13.91
C CYS A 401 19.49 -36.40 -13.22
N ASP A 402 19.89 -36.36 -11.95
CA ASP A 402 20.13 -37.58 -11.15
C ASP A 402 18.84 -38.37 -10.96
N LEU A 403 17.71 -37.68 -10.75
CA LEU A 403 16.38 -38.30 -10.67
C LEU A 403 15.95 -38.95 -12.01
N GLU A 404 16.34 -38.40 -13.16
CA GLU A 404 16.07 -38.97 -14.50
C GLU A 404 16.84 -40.27 -14.76
N GLY A 405 18.04 -40.42 -14.18
CA GLY A 405 18.92 -41.56 -14.41
C GLY A 405 18.48 -42.86 -13.71
N GLU A 406 17.52 -42.79 -12.79
CA GLU A 406 17.12 -43.89 -11.92
C GLU A 406 15.78 -44.51 -12.36
N CYS A 407 15.72 -45.85 -12.39
CA CYS A 407 14.49 -46.57 -12.69
C CYS A 407 13.64 -46.69 -11.41
N MET A 408 12.64 -45.84 -11.25
CA MET A 408 11.78 -45.84 -10.06
C MET A 408 10.59 -46.80 -10.21
N GLU A 409 10.59 -47.90 -9.43
CA GLU A 409 9.42 -48.76 -9.28
C GLU A 409 8.61 -48.33 -8.04
N PHE A 410 7.45 -47.69 -8.25
CA PHE A 410 6.52 -47.39 -7.17
C PHE A 410 5.51 -48.53 -7.01
N THR A 411 5.44 -49.15 -5.84
CA THR A 411 4.44 -50.18 -5.56
C THR A 411 3.03 -49.57 -5.56
N GLU A 412 2.13 -50.08 -6.43
CA GLU A 412 0.80 -49.49 -6.73
C GLU A 412 -0.19 -49.41 -5.55
N SER A 413 0.11 -49.96 -4.37
CA SER A 413 -0.86 -50.09 -3.29
C SER A 413 -0.49 -49.33 -2.02
N ARG A 414 -1.05 -48.12 -1.86
CA ARG A 414 -1.74 -47.61 -0.64
C ARG A 414 -2.01 -46.11 -0.79
N ASP A 415 -2.89 -45.59 0.07
CA ASP A 415 -3.26 -44.16 0.18
C ASP A 415 -2.06 -43.26 -0.11
N ARG A 416 -2.21 -42.22 -0.94
CA ARG A 416 -1.10 -41.43 -1.53
C ARG A 416 -0.68 -40.25 -0.62
N PRO A 417 0.16 -40.41 0.44
CA PRO A 417 0.52 -39.31 1.34
C PRO A 417 1.37 -38.24 0.65
N TYR A 418 2.12 -38.59 -0.41
CA TYR A 418 3.12 -37.70 -1.01
C TYR A 418 2.57 -36.77 -2.09
N SER A 419 1.31 -36.90 -2.53
CA SER A 419 0.72 -36.02 -3.55
C SER A 419 0.87 -34.53 -3.19
N SER A 420 0.80 -34.21 -1.89
CA SER A 420 0.97 -32.85 -1.38
C SER A 420 2.42 -32.35 -1.49
N LEU A 421 3.40 -33.20 -1.19
CA LEU A 421 4.83 -32.89 -1.32
C LEU A 421 5.19 -32.64 -2.79
N VAL A 422 4.85 -33.58 -3.68
CA VAL A 422 5.14 -33.48 -5.12
C VAL A 422 4.45 -32.25 -5.72
N SER A 423 3.19 -31.99 -5.35
CA SER A 423 2.47 -30.77 -5.78
C SER A 423 3.17 -29.48 -5.33
N ALA A 424 3.76 -29.48 -4.13
CA ALA A 424 4.48 -28.33 -3.61
C ALA A 424 5.82 -28.13 -4.35
N MET A 425 6.56 -29.22 -4.62
CA MET A 425 7.80 -29.21 -5.41
C MET A 425 7.55 -28.71 -6.84
N LEU A 426 6.55 -29.25 -7.53
CA LEU A 426 6.16 -28.81 -8.88
C LEU A 426 5.74 -27.34 -8.91
N SER A 427 5.00 -26.89 -7.89
CA SER A 427 4.63 -25.47 -7.77
C SER A 427 5.86 -24.58 -7.61
N LYS A 428 6.88 -25.04 -6.88
CA LYS A 428 8.14 -24.31 -6.69
C LYS A 428 8.98 -24.28 -7.97
N LEU A 429 9.08 -25.41 -8.69
CA LEU A 429 9.76 -25.47 -9.99
C LEU A 429 9.14 -24.49 -11.00
N ILE A 430 7.81 -24.47 -11.09
CA ILE A 430 7.09 -23.50 -11.92
C ILE A 430 7.38 -22.06 -11.48
N GLN A 431 7.37 -21.78 -10.16
CA GLN A 431 7.71 -20.45 -9.64
C GLN A 431 9.13 -20.00 -9.97
N LEU A 432 10.08 -20.94 -10.01
CA LEU A 432 11.48 -20.69 -10.35
C LEU A 432 11.74 -20.68 -11.86
N ASN A 433 10.69 -20.88 -12.69
CA ASN A 433 10.77 -21.02 -14.14
C ASN A 433 11.55 -22.24 -14.64
N PHE A 434 11.65 -23.30 -13.82
CA PHE A 434 12.22 -24.60 -14.20
C PHE A 434 11.16 -25.49 -14.84
N LEU A 435 10.70 -25.07 -16.03
CA LEU A 435 9.54 -25.69 -16.69
C LEU A 435 9.86 -27.06 -17.29
N ARG A 436 11.06 -27.24 -17.83
CA ARG A 436 11.52 -28.52 -18.38
C ARG A 436 11.66 -29.55 -17.27
N GLU A 437 12.35 -29.16 -16.20
CA GLU A 437 12.55 -29.95 -14.99
C GLU A 437 11.20 -30.26 -14.32
N GLY A 438 10.29 -29.29 -14.27
CA GLY A 438 8.93 -29.50 -13.79
C GLY A 438 8.15 -30.55 -14.61
N LYS A 439 8.31 -30.57 -15.94
CA LYS A 439 7.71 -31.62 -16.80
C LYS A 439 8.32 -32.99 -16.53
N CYS A 440 9.64 -33.06 -16.40
CA CYS A 440 10.35 -34.28 -16.04
C CYS A 440 9.86 -34.82 -14.67
N VAL A 441 9.92 -34.00 -13.63
CA VAL A 441 9.49 -34.36 -12.26
C VAL A 441 8.03 -34.82 -12.25
N LEU A 442 7.15 -34.16 -13.02
CA LEU A 442 5.76 -34.58 -13.13
C LEU A 442 5.63 -35.96 -13.80
N SER A 443 6.36 -36.23 -14.88
CA SER A 443 6.32 -37.53 -15.54
C SER A 443 6.86 -38.66 -14.66
N LEU A 444 7.92 -38.40 -13.90
CA LEU A 444 8.56 -39.37 -13.02
C LEU A 444 7.71 -39.64 -11.76
N LEU A 445 7.15 -38.60 -11.15
CA LEU A 445 6.44 -38.69 -9.86
C LEU A 445 4.92 -38.74 -9.99
N GLN A 446 4.39 -38.82 -11.21
CA GLN A 446 2.96 -39.02 -11.50
C GLN A 446 2.32 -40.14 -10.65
N PRO A 447 2.95 -41.32 -10.45
CA PRO A 447 2.34 -42.41 -9.68
C PRO A 447 2.03 -42.03 -8.22
N LEU A 448 2.78 -41.07 -7.66
CA LEU A 448 2.60 -40.56 -6.29
C LEU A 448 1.50 -39.49 -6.17
N MET A 449 0.98 -39.00 -7.28
CA MET A 449 0.03 -37.88 -7.33
C MET A 449 -1.38 -38.35 -7.66
N THR A 450 -2.42 -37.62 -7.24
CA THR A 450 -3.80 -37.90 -7.72
C THR A 450 -3.93 -37.56 -9.21
N LEU A 451 -4.80 -38.26 -9.96
CA LEU A 451 -5.07 -37.94 -11.38
C LEU A 451 -5.47 -36.48 -11.58
N LYS A 452 -6.23 -35.92 -10.62
CA LYS A 452 -6.61 -34.50 -10.62
C LYS A 452 -5.39 -33.58 -10.50
N ASP A 453 -4.44 -33.92 -9.63
CA ASP A 453 -3.23 -33.11 -9.44
C ASP A 453 -2.31 -33.22 -10.66
N VAL A 454 -2.14 -34.42 -11.24
CA VAL A 454 -1.40 -34.61 -12.51
C VAL A 454 -1.98 -33.71 -13.60
N GLN A 455 -3.29 -33.82 -13.87
CA GLN A 455 -3.97 -32.98 -14.86
C GLN A 455 -3.82 -31.48 -14.56
N PHE A 456 -3.89 -31.09 -13.29
CA PHE A 456 -3.70 -29.70 -12.89
C PHE A 456 -2.28 -29.21 -13.22
N PHE A 457 -1.25 -30.00 -12.94
CA PHE A 457 0.14 -29.61 -13.21
C PHE A 457 0.54 -29.72 -14.68
N GLU A 458 0.01 -30.67 -15.44
CA GLU A 458 0.16 -30.72 -16.91
C GLU A 458 -0.33 -29.41 -17.54
N VAL A 459 -1.54 -28.97 -17.15
CA VAL A 459 -2.11 -27.70 -17.61
C VAL A 459 -1.25 -26.51 -17.18
N ARG A 460 -0.77 -26.48 -15.93
CA ARG A 460 0.09 -25.40 -15.44
C ARG A 460 1.41 -25.31 -16.19
N LEU A 461 2.08 -26.43 -16.40
CA LEU A 461 3.37 -26.50 -17.07
C LEU A 461 3.23 -26.13 -18.55
N GLY A 462 2.23 -26.68 -19.25
CA GLY A 462 1.97 -26.35 -20.65
C GLY A 462 1.71 -24.86 -20.88
N LEU A 463 0.93 -24.24 -19.98
CA LEU A 463 0.65 -22.80 -20.03
C LEU A 463 1.85 -21.94 -19.67
N ALA A 464 2.64 -22.33 -18.67
CA ALA A 464 3.85 -21.62 -18.30
C ALA A 464 4.91 -21.68 -19.43
N SER A 465 4.98 -22.78 -20.18
CA SER A 465 5.92 -22.92 -21.30
C SER A 465 5.54 -22.12 -22.55
N ASN A 466 4.42 -21.36 -22.54
CA ASN A 466 3.89 -20.66 -23.70
C ASN A 466 3.78 -21.59 -24.94
N GLU A 467 3.50 -22.89 -24.76
CA GLU A 467 3.28 -23.79 -25.89
C GLU A 467 1.89 -23.47 -26.47
N HIS A 468 1.87 -22.62 -27.51
CA HIS A 468 0.65 -22.03 -28.12
C HIS A 468 -0.36 -23.06 -28.65
N ASN A 469 -0.01 -24.36 -28.63
CA ASN A 469 -0.83 -25.47 -29.11
C ASN A 469 -1.55 -26.25 -28.00
N TRP A 470 -1.53 -25.80 -26.75
CA TRP A 470 -2.22 -26.50 -25.66
C TRP A 470 -3.75 -26.35 -25.75
N LYS A 471 -4.39 -27.18 -26.58
CA LYS A 471 -5.85 -27.33 -26.68
C LYS A 471 -6.32 -28.46 -25.77
N VAL A 472 -6.46 -28.21 -24.45
CA VAL A 472 -7.22 -29.16 -23.63
C VAL A 472 -8.70 -28.98 -23.98
N PRO A 473 -9.41 -30.03 -24.45
CA PRO A 473 -10.83 -29.93 -24.69
C PRO A 473 -11.53 -29.55 -23.37
N PRO A 474 -12.24 -28.39 -23.30
CA PRO A 474 -12.92 -27.95 -22.08
C PRO A 474 -13.85 -29.02 -21.49
N ALA A 475 -14.37 -29.91 -22.34
CA ALA A 475 -15.30 -30.97 -21.98
C ALA A 475 -14.75 -32.08 -21.06
N LYS A 476 -13.42 -32.22 -20.90
CA LYS A 476 -12.83 -33.27 -20.03
C LYS A 476 -12.47 -32.81 -18.62
N ILE A 477 -12.55 -31.51 -18.32
CA ILE A 477 -12.15 -30.97 -17.01
C ILE A 477 -13.39 -30.88 -16.10
N ARG A 478 -13.59 -31.88 -15.22
CA ARG A 478 -14.71 -31.91 -14.26
C ARG A 478 -14.42 -31.25 -12.91
N SER A 479 -13.19 -30.79 -12.66
CA SER A 479 -12.83 -30.25 -11.34
C SER A 479 -13.09 -28.73 -11.25
N PRO A 480 -13.88 -28.26 -10.26
CA PRO A 480 -14.06 -26.83 -10.00
C PRO A 480 -12.75 -26.06 -9.80
N ALA A 481 -11.73 -26.70 -9.21
CA ALA A 481 -10.43 -26.07 -8.98
C ALA A 481 -9.67 -25.82 -10.29
N VAL A 482 -9.71 -26.76 -11.23
CA VAL A 482 -9.09 -26.61 -12.55
C VAL A 482 -9.89 -25.59 -13.37
N SER A 483 -11.22 -25.59 -13.29
CA SER A 483 -12.05 -24.56 -13.92
C SER A 483 -11.71 -23.16 -13.40
N GLN A 484 -11.63 -22.96 -12.08
CA GLN A 484 -11.22 -21.68 -11.49
C GLN A 484 -9.81 -21.26 -11.92
N PHE A 485 -8.89 -22.22 -12.02
CA PHE A 485 -7.54 -21.96 -12.49
C PHE A 485 -7.53 -21.52 -13.96
N MET A 486 -8.24 -22.22 -14.83
CA MET A 486 -8.40 -21.86 -16.25
C MET A 486 -9.06 -20.49 -16.41
N THR A 487 -10.07 -20.18 -15.61
CA THR A 487 -10.69 -18.84 -15.57
C THR A 487 -9.65 -17.77 -15.22
N LYS A 488 -8.80 -18.00 -14.21
CA LYS A 488 -7.74 -17.04 -13.84
C LYS A 488 -6.67 -16.88 -14.92
N LEU A 489 -6.35 -17.95 -15.64
CA LEU A 489 -5.41 -17.91 -16.76
C LEU A 489 -5.98 -17.17 -17.96
N ALA A 490 -7.24 -17.43 -18.30
CA ALA A 490 -7.96 -16.66 -19.30
C ALA A 490 -8.01 -15.17 -18.91
N GLY A 491 -8.26 -14.87 -17.62
CA GLY A 491 -8.18 -13.53 -17.07
C GLY A 491 -6.79 -12.90 -17.19
N GLY A 492 -5.73 -13.65 -16.88
CA GLY A 492 -4.34 -13.19 -17.02
C GLY A 492 -3.94 -12.95 -18.47
N SER A 493 -4.34 -13.83 -19.39
CA SER A 493 -4.10 -13.67 -20.83
C SER A 493 -4.85 -12.45 -21.40
N ALA A 494 -6.14 -12.30 -21.06
CA ALA A 494 -6.92 -11.13 -21.41
C ALA A 494 -6.29 -9.84 -20.86
N TRP A 495 -5.80 -9.86 -19.62
CA TRP A 495 -5.08 -8.72 -19.03
C TRP A 495 -3.82 -8.38 -19.84
N LYS A 496 -2.95 -9.35 -20.14
CA LYS A 496 -1.74 -9.11 -20.95
C LYS A 496 -2.05 -8.50 -22.32
N GLN A 497 -3.18 -8.89 -22.92
CA GLN A 497 -3.71 -8.35 -24.18
C GLN A 497 -4.44 -7.00 -24.02
N CYS A 498 -4.39 -6.36 -22.85
CA CYS A 498 -5.11 -5.13 -22.52
C CYS A 498 -6.65 -5.22 -22.64
N LYS A 499 -7.23 -6.43 -22.61
CA LYS A 499 -8.68 -6.67 -22.58
C LYS A 499 -9.21 -6.61 -21.15
N PHE A 500 -9.10 -5.45 -20.53
CA PHE A 500 -9.32 -5.28 -19.09
C PHE A 500 -10.72 -5.67 -18.61
N PHE A 501 -11.77 -5.41 -19.41
CA PHE A 501 -13.14 -5.79 -19.06
C PHE A 501 -13.34 -7.30 -19.10
N GLU A 502 -12.82 -7.99 -20.13
CA GLU A 502 -12.85 -9.45 -20.19
C GLU A 502 -12.08 -10.07 -19.01
N ALA A 503 -10.87 -9.57 -18.75
CA ALA A 503 -10.07 -9.99 -17.61
C ALA A 503 -10.84 -9.81 -16.29
N TYR A 504 -11.51 -8.66 -16.12
CA TYR A 504 -12.34 -8.37 -14.95
C TYR A 504 -13.45 -9.41 -14.77
N LEU A 505 -14.19 -9.73 -15.85
CA LEU A 505 -15.25 -10.74 -15.80
C LEU A 505 -14.71 -12.12 -15.43
N TYR A 506 -13.57 -12.52 -15.98
CA TYR A 506 -12.91 -13.77 -15.61
C TYR A 506 -12.55 -13.79 -14.13
N PHE A 507 -11.81 -12.81 -13.63
CA PHE A 507 -11.43 -12.76 -12.21
C PHE A 507 -12.65 -12.69 -11.28
N ALA A 508 -13.67 -11.91 -11.63
CA ALA A 508 -14.91 -11.80 -10.85
C ALA A 508 -15.65 -13.14 -10.77
N SER A 509 -15.72 -13.88 -11.89
CA SER A 509 -16.33 -15.22 -11.94
C SER A 509 -15.52 -16.29 -11.18
N ALA A 510 -14.23 -16.05 -10.96
CA ALA A 510 -13.38 -16.93 -10.17
C ALA A 510 -13.56 -16.76 -8.65
N ARG A 511 -14.38 -15.80 -8.19
CA ARG A 511 -14.69 -15.58 -6.77
C ARG A 511 -15.46 -16.76 -6.21
N SER A 512 -14.98 -17.32 -5.10
CA SER A 512 -15.71 -18.34 -4.35
C SER A 512 -16.25 -17.75 -3.03
N PRO A 513 -17.50 -18.07 -2.63
CA PRO A 513 -18.01 -17.69 -1.30
C PRO A 513 -17.24 -18.36 -0.16
N ASN A 514 -16.42 -19.38 -0.45
CA ASN A 514 -15.57 -20.08 0.50
C ASN A 514 -14.09 -19.64 0.43
N ASP A 515 -13.78 -18.57 -0.31
CA ASP A 515 -12.41 -18.05 -0.36
C ASP A 515 -11.96 -17.53 1.01
N LYS A 516 -10.69 -17.81 1.33
CA LYS A 516 -10.04 -17.23 2.52
C LYS A 516 -9.98 -15.71 2.38
N LEU A 517 -10.05 -14.99 3.49
CA LEU A 517 -9.96 -13.52 3.50
C LEU A 517 -8.77 -12.98 2.71
N GLU A 518 -7.58 -13.57 2.86
CA GLU A 518 -6.38 -13.16 2.09
C GLU A 518 -6.61 -13.25 0.58
N LYS A 519 -7.31 -14.29 0.11
CA LYS A 519 -7.65 -14.47 -1.32
C LYS A 519 -8.71 -13.45 -1.76
N THR A 520 -9.71 -13.19 -0.92
CA THR A 520 -10.75 -12.18 -1.21
C THR A 520 -10.14 -10.79 -1.37
N VAL A 521 -9.30 -10.36 -0.42
CA VAL A 521 -8.60 -9.06 -0.48
C VAL A 521 -7.68 -8.98 -1.71
N ALA A 522 -6.95 -10.06 -2.03
CA ALA A 522 -6.11 -10.10 -3.22
C ALA A 522 -6.93 -10.03 -4.54
N LEU A 523 -8.07 -10.71 -4.59
CA LEU A 523 -8.97 -10.69 -5.73
C LEU A 523 -9.60 -9.31 -5.92
N GLU A 524 -10.12 -8.70 -4.84
CA GLU A 524 -10.65 -7.34 -4.86
C GLU A 524 -9.61 -6.34 -5.35
N SER A 525 -8.37 -6.43 -4.84
CA SER A 525 -7.27 -5.60 -5.33
C SER A 525 -7.01 -5.80 -6.83
N THR A 526 -7.12 -7.03 -7.34
CA THR A 526 -6.95 -7.33 -8.77
C THR A 526 -8.09 -6.72 -9.60
N LEU A 527 -9.33 -6.85 -9.13
CA LEU A 527 -10.51 -6.29 -9.79
C LEU A 527 -10.44 -4.76 -9.86
N GLU A 528 -10.03 -4.09 -8.78
CA GLU A 528 -9.83 -2.64 -8.76
C GLU A 528 -8.69 -2.19 -9.70
N ARG A 529 -7.60 -2.96 -9.81
CA ARG A 529 -6.55 -2.70 -10.82
C ARG A 529 -7.11 -2.75 -12.24
N LEU A 530 -7.88 -3.79 -12.56
CA LEU A 530 -8.43 -3.97 -13.91
C LEU A 530 -9.44 -2.87 -14.25
N LYS A 531 -10.28 -2.46 -13.29
CA LYS A 531 -11.17 -1.30 -13.46
C LYS A 531 -10.38 -0.03 -13.73
N PHE A 532 -9.37 0.26 -12.92
CA PHE A 532 -8.51 1.44 -13.09
C PHE A 532 -7.84 1.44 -14.47
N LEU A 533 -7.17 0.34 -14.85
CA LEU A 533 -6.46 0.22 -16.14
C LEU A 533 -7.42 0.32 -17.34
N GLY A 534 -8.59 -0.31 -17.24
CA GLY A 534 -9.65 -0.19 -18.24
C GLY A 534 -10.11 1.26 -18.41
N ARG A 535 -10.37 1.97 -17.31
CA ARG A 535 -10.76 3.38 -17.33
C ARG A 535 -9.64 4.29 -17.84
N THR A 536 -8.40 4.06 -17.42
CA THR A 536 -7.21 4.78 -17.91
C THR A 536 -7.07 4.64 -19.42
N SER A 537 -7.24 3.43 -19.95
CA SER A 537 -7.19 3.18 -21.39
C SER A 537 -8.31 3.90 -22.14
N GLN A 538 -9.52 3.93 -21.58
CA GLN A 538 -10.63 4.72 -22.13
C GLN A 538 -10.30 6.21 -22.17
N ILE A 539 -9.79 6.78 -21.06
CA ILE A 539 -9.37 8.19 -20.96
C ILE A 539 -8.35 8.52 -22.06
N VAL A 540 -7.27 7.74 -22.17
CA VAL A 540 -6.21 7.99 -23.16
C VAL A 540 -6.68 7.80 -24.60
N ASN A 541 -7.67 6.93 -24.84
CA ASN A 541 -8.19 6.64 -26.18
C ASN A 541 -9.39 7.50 -26.60
N VAL A 542 -9.82 8.47 -25.78
CA VAL A 542 -10.73 9.55 -26.23
C VAL A 542 -10.13 10.26 -27.45
N VAL A 543 -8.81 10.42 -27.49
CA VAL A 543 -8.07 10.92 -28.65
C VAL A 543 -7.39 9.75 -29.37
N ARG A 544 -7.63 9.66 -30.68
CA ARG A 544 -7.02 8.65 -31.55
C ARG A 544 -5.52 8.89 -31.68
N GLN A 545 -4.76 7.84 -32.01
CA GLN A 545 -3.37 8.02 -32.42
C GLN A 545 -3.30 8.93 -33.66
N PRO A 546 -2.33 9.85 -33.74
CA PRO A 546 -2.10 10.63 -34.96
C PRO A 546 -1.68 9.70 -36.12
N GLU A 547 -2.18 9.98 -37.32
CA GLU A 547 -1.80 9.22 -38.53
C GLU A 547 -0.35 9.49 -38.94
N ASN A 548 0.15 10.71 -38.70
CA ASN A 548 1.52 11.13 -38.95
C ASN A 548 2.10 11.74 -37.67
N PRO A 549 2.60 10.91 -36.74
CA PRO A 549 3.09 11.39 -35.46
C PRO A 549 4.28 12.34 -35.61
N LYS A 550 4.29 13.43 -34.83
CA LYS A 550 5.43 14.34 -34.67
C LYS A 550 6.58 13.69 -33.89
N GLY A 551 6.25 12.71 -33.05
CA GLY A 551 7.18 11.95 -32.22
C GLY A 551 6.43 10.83 -31.47
N VAL A 552 7.15 10.10 -30.63
CA VAL A 552 6.60 8.97 -29.87
C VAL A 552 6.86 9.15 -28.37
N ILE A 553 5.80 8.99 -27.58
CA ILE A 553 5.85 8.89 -26.12
C ILE A 553 5.74 7.41 -25.74
N LEU A 554 6.80 6.89 -25.14
CA LEU A 554 6.85 5.53 -24.60
C LEU A 554 6.74 5.60 -23.08
N LEU A 555 5.64 5.12 -22.53
CA LEU A 555 5.44 5.08 -21.09
C LEU A 555 6.34 4.01 -20.47
N ALA A 556 7.36 4.46 -19.77
CA ALA A 556 8.38 3.70 -19.08
C ALA A 556 8.08 3.53 -17.57
N SER A 557 6.79 3.52 -17.20
CA SER A 557 6.34 3.54 -15.81
C SER A 557 6.28 2.17 -15.14
N LEU A 558 6.55 1.07 -15.84
CA LEU A 558 6.58 -0.32 -15.33
C LEU A 558 5.53 -0.62 -14.25
N ASN A 559 4.24 -0.42 -14.55
CA ASN A 559 3.11 -0.66 -13.64
C ASN A 559 3.03 0.25 -12.40
N CYS A 560 3.66 1.43 -12.42
CA CYS A 560 3.46 2.44 -11.38
C CYS A 560 2.10 3.11 -11.60
N PHE A 561 1.07 2.61 -10.90
CA PHE A 561 -0.29 3.15 -11.02
C PHE A 561 -0.38 4.63 -10.64
N ASN A 562 0.45 5.09 -9.69
CA ASN A 562 0.51 6.51 -9.32
C ASN A 562 0.88 7.38 -10.53
N THR A 563 1.84 6.92 -11.32
CA THR A 563 2.30 7.60 -12.55
C THR A 563 1.28 7.56 -13.66
N LEU A 564 0.60 6.42 -13.86
CA LEU A 564 -0.52 6.34 -14.79
C LEU A 564 -1.63 7.33 -14.41
N ALA A 565 -1.92 7.43 -13.11
CA ALA A 565 -2.96 8.30 -12.58
C ALA A 565 -2.63 9.80 -12.77
N MET A 566 -1.36 10.18 -12.63
CA MET A 566 -0.88 11.54 -12.93
C MET A 566 -0.90 11.84 -14.44
N LEU A 567 -0.45 10.90 -15.26
CA LEU A 567 -0.14 11.18 -16.66
C LEU A 567 -1.30 10.98 -17.63
N ALA A 568 -2.36 10.24 -17.29
CA ALA A 568 -3.40 9.93 -18.28
C ALA A 568 -4.02 11.16 -18.97
N PRO A 569 -4.38 12.26 -18.25
CA PRO A 569 -4.83 13.50 -18.90
C PRO A 569 -3.74 14.14 -19.77
N VAL A 570 -2.49 14.11 -19.33
CA VAL A 570 -1.33 14.63 -20.07
C VAL A 570 -1.08 13.85 -21.36
N LEU A 571 -1.24 12.52 -21.33
CA LEU A 571 -1.14 11.66 -22.52
C LEU A 571 -2.22 11.98 -23.56
N VAL A 572 -3.42 12.34 -23.12
CA VAL A 572 -4.49 12.83 -24.02
C VAL A 572 -4.06 14.12 -24.70
N ALA A 573 -3.52 15.07 -23.94
CA ALA A 573 -3.04 16.34 -24.48
C ALA A 573 -1.84 16.16 -25.44
N LEU A 574 -0.89 15.27 -25.13
CA LEU A 574 0.22 14.92 -26.03
C LEU A 574 -0.26 14.34 -27.37
N LYS A 575 -1.31 13.52 -27.37
CA LYS A 575 -1.94 13.04 -28.61
C LYS A 575 -2.57 14.17 -29.41
N LYS A 576 -3.23 15.14 -28.75
CA LYS A 576 -3.75 16.35 -29.41
C LYS A 576 -2.63 17.18 -30.05
N GLU A 577 -1.45 17.22 -29.42
CA GLU A 577 -0.24 17.84 -29.99
C GLU A 577 0.39 17.05 -31.13
N GLY A 578 -0.15 15.87 -31.46
CA GLY A 578 0.28 15.05 -32.59
C GLY A 578 1.35 14.02 -32.26
N PHE A 579 1.56 13.67 -30.99
CA PHE A 579 2.45 12.58 -30.59
C PHE A 579 1.72 11.24 -30.54
N ALA A 580 2.39 10.16 -30.96
CA ALA A 580 1.92 8.81 -30.71
C ALA A 580 2.25 8.40 -29.27
N VAL A 581 1.34 7.71 -28.60
CA VAL A 581 1.52 7.28 -27.20
C VAL A 581 1.38 5.77 -27.09
N GLY A 582 2.30 5.10 -26.40
CA GLY A 582 2.15 3.69 -26.06
C GLY A 582 2.88 3.29 -24.78
N SER A 583 2.43 2.20 -24.16
CA SER A 583 3.11 1.61 -23.00
C SER A 583 4.20 0.64 -23.43
N LEU A 584 5.35 0.66 -22.76
CA LEU A 584 6.35 -0.40 -22.92
C LEU A 584 5.92 -1.69 -22.21
N LEU A 585 5.19 -1.60 -21.11
CA LEU A 585 4.76 -2.75 -20.30
C LEU A 585 3.41 -3.31 -20.78
N GLU A 586 3.35 -4.62 -20.99
CA GLU A 586 2.12 -5.33 -21.37
C GLU A 586 1.03 -5.24 -20.29
N GLY A 587 -0.24 -5.21 -20.73
CA GLY A 587 -1.38 -5.17 -19.82
C GLY A 587 -1.46 -3.92 -18.94
N VAL A 588 -0.93 -2.79 -19.41
CA VAL A 588 -1.03 -1.50 -18.71
C VAL A 588 -1.92 -0.51 -19.45
N LEU A 589 -1.72 -0.36 -20.75
CA LEU A 589 -2.44 0.61 -21.56
C LEU A 589 -2.83 -0.04 -22.87
N ASP A 590 -4.13 -0.05 -23.18
CA ASP A 590 -4.60 -0.41 -24.52
C ASP A 590 -4.16 0.69 -25.49
N SER A 591 -3.05 0.45 -26.19
CA SER A 591 -2.39 1.43 -27.05
C SER A 591 -2.63 1.02 -28.51
N PRO A 592 -3.59 1.65 -29.21
CA PRO A 592 -3.82 1.35 -30.61
C PRO A 592 -2.54 1.55 -31.42
N PRO A 593 -2.27 0.72 -32.44
CA PRO A 593 -1.08 0.85 -33.25
C PRO A 593 -1.11 2.15 -34.06
N ILE A 594 0.06 2.69 -34.32
CA ILE A 594 0.29 3.77 -35.28
C ILE A 594 0.01 3.20 -36.68
N LYS A 595 -0.97 3.76 -37.40
CA LYS A 595 -1.39 3.30 -38.74
C LYS A 595 -0.52 3.83 -39.89
N SER A 596 0.62 4.44 -39.57
CA SER A 596 1.52 5.08 -40.52
C SER A 596 2.50 4.08 -41.11
N ASN A 597 2.82 4.23 -42.41
CA ASN A 597 3.97 3.57 -43.03
C ASN A 597 5.30 4.33 -42.80
N SER A 598 5.29 5.39 -41.99
CA SER A 598 6.51 6.12 -41.61
C SER A 598 7.45 5.27 -40.76
N GLU A 599 8.70 5.72 -40.61
CA GLU A 599 9.71 5.12 -39.74
C GLU A 599 9.18 4.89 -38.31
N LEU A 600 8.36 5.82 -37.80
CA LEU A 600 7.73 5.73 -36.49
C LEU A 600 6.70 4.59 -36.37
N GLY A 601 6.21 4.03 -37.48
CA GLY A 601 5.40 2.81 -37.47
C GLY A 601 6.11 1.62 -36.82
N ARG A 602 7.46 1.60 -36.81
CA ARG A 602 8.28 0.59 -36.10
C ARG A 602 8.12 0.65 -34.58
N ALA A 603 7.71 1.80 -34.03
CA ALA A 603 7.45 1.94 -32.59
C ALA A 603 6.34 0.99 -32.08
N ASN A 604 5.45 0.52 -32.97
CA ASN A 604 4.46 -0.49 -32.63
C ASN A 604 5.07 -1.78 -32.06
N GLN A 605 6.31 -2.12 -32.43
CA GLN A 605 7.02 -3.30 -31.89
C GLN A 605 7.49 -3.10 -30.44
N LEU A 606 7.62 -1.84 -30.00
CA LEU A 606 8.02 -1.49 -28.64
C LEU A 606 6.81 -1.45 -27.70
N PHE A 607 5.61 -1.22 -28.24
CA PHE A 607 4.38 -1.22 -27.43
C PHE A 607 4.16 -2.61 -26.82
N ASN A 608 3.98 -2.65 -25.50
CA ASN A 608 3.81 -3.87 -24.71
C ASN A 608 4.96 -4.89 -24.88
N SER A 609 6.17 -4.44 -25.23
CA SER A 609 7.35 -5.31 -25.43
C SER A 609 7.96 -5.83 -24.12
N ILE A 610 7.64 -5.22 -22.98
CA ILE A 610 8.07 -5.65 -21.65
C ILE A 610 6.96 -6.50 -21.02
N LYS A 611 7.29 -7.71 -20.56
CA LYS A 611 6.36 -8.61 -19.85
C LYS A 611 6.00 -8.05 -18.46
N GLN A 612 4.84 -8.43 -17.92
CA GLN A 612 4.37 -7.92 -16.62
C GLN A 612 5.35 -8.16 -15.44
N ASP A 613 6.05 -9.29 -15.48
CA ASP A 613 7.08 -9.69 -14.50
C ASP A 613 8.44 -9.02 -14.75
N ARG A 614 8.61 -8.34 -15.88
CA ARG A 614 9.81 -7.58 -16.28
C ARG A 614 11.07 -8.42 -16.41
N ALA A 615 10.91 -9.73 -16.58
CA ALA A 615 12.00 -10.67 -16.75
C ALA A 615 11.56 -11.80 -17.68
N ASP A 616 12.51 -12.48 -18.31
CA ASP A 616 12.29 -13.73 -19.03
C ASP A 616 13.07 -14.91 -18.45
N GLY A 617 13.78 -14.67 -17.34
CA GLY A 617 14.57 -15.67 -16.64
C GLY A 617 16.03 -15.77 -17.11
N ASN A 618 16.44 -14.97 -18.11
CA ASN A 618 17.77 -15.03 -18.68
C ASN A 618 18.55 -13.73 -18.45
N ILE A 619 19.87 -13.85 -18.27
CA ILE A 619 20.83 -12.75 -18.43
C ILE A 619 21.49 -12.96 -19.78
N GLU A 620 21.22 -12.06 -20.74
CA GLU A 620 21.73 -12.18 -22.11
C GLU A 620 22.89 -11.22 -22.39
N LEU A 621 22.97 -10.11 -21.65
CA LEU A 621 24.04 -9.13 -21.80
C LEU A 621 25.24 -9.49 -20.93
N GLU A 622 26.42 -9.02 -21.32
CA GLU A 622 27.61 -9.13 -20.50
C GLU A 622 27.59 -8.07 -19.40
N TRP A 623 27.50 -8.52 -18.14
CA TRP A 623 27.51 -7.67 -16.95
C TRP A 623 28.85 -7.78 -16.22
N HIS A 624 29.52 -6.63 -16.05
CA HIS A 624 30.68 -6.51 -15.17
C HIS A 624 30.25 -5.99 -13.80
N ILE A 625 30.46 -6.80 -12.76
CA ILE A 625 29.97 -6.53 -11.40
C ILE A 625 31.16 -6.50 -10.43
N ASP A 626 31.42 -5.33 -9.86
CA ASP A 626 32.29 -5.11 -8.70
C ASP A 626 31.55 -4.19 -7.72
N TRP A 627 30.86 -4.81 -6.76
CA TRP A 627 30.02 -4.11 -5.80
C TRP A 627 30.82 -3.14 -4.90
N SER A 628 32.01 -3.57 -4.45
CA SER A 628 32.91 -2.76 -3.61
C SER A 628 33.35 -1.48 -4.30
N SER A 629 33.66 -1.58 -5.60
CA SER A 629 34.06 -0.44 -6.42
C SER A 629 32.87 0.33 -7.01
N ARG A 630 31.63 -0.05 -6.65
CA ARG A 630 30.38 0.60 -7.11
C ARG A 630 30.16 0.46 -8.63
N ILE A 631 30.49 -0.71 -9.18
CA ILE A 631 30.44 -1.02 -10.61
C ILE A 631 29.40 -2.13 -10.85
N VAL A 632 28.36 -1.82 -11.63
CA VAL A 632 27.45 -2.80 -12.21
C VAL A 632 27.17 -2.34 -13.64
N VAL A 633 28.05 -2.72 -14.56
CA VAL A 633 28.12 -2.17 -15.90
C VAL A 633 27.65 -3.17 -16.94
N ALA A 634 26.80 -2.71 -17.87
CA ALA A 634 26.50 -3.40 -19.13
C ALA A 634 26.34 -2.36 -20.23
N CYS A 635 26.71 -2.71 -21.47
CA CYS A 635 26.60 -1.82 -22.64
C CYS A 635 27.24 -0.43 -22.45
N GLY A 636 28.30 -0.34 -21.63
CA GLY A 636 29.02 0.90 -21.31
C GLY A 636 28.33 1.82 -20.31
N VAL A 637 27.26 1.38 -19.65
CA VAL A 637 26.48 2.16 -18.67
C VAL A 637 26.59 1.53 -17.29
N ASN A 638 26.91 2.31 -16.26
CA ASN A 638 26.94 1.84 -14.87
C ASN A 638 25.57 2.00 -14.19
N PHE A 639 24.93 0.89 -13.87
CA PHE A 639 23.60 0.82 -13.25
C PHE A 639 23.64 0.63 -11.72
N TYR A 640 24.83 0.64 -11.11
CA TYR A 640 25.01 0.40 -9.68
C TYR A 640 24.10 1.27 -8.81
N GLN A 641 23.98 2.58 -9.10
CA GLN A 641 23.21 3.51 -8.27
C GLN A 641 21.73 3.11 -8.16
N GLY A 642 21.06 2.85 -9.29
CA GLY A 642 19.64 2.49 -9.27
C GLY A 642 19.38 1.12 -8.63
N ILE A 643 20.32 0.19 -8.78
CA ILE A 643 20.28 -1.13 -8.14
C ILE A 643 20.45 -0.99 -6.62
N TYR A 644 21.45 -0.23 -6.18
CA TYR A 644 21.69 0.05 -4.77
C TYR A 644 20.47 0.69 -4.13
N GLU A 645 19.91 1.74 -4.73
CA GLU A 645 18.73 2.42 -4.19
C GLU A 645 17.55 1.47 -4.03
N ARG A 646 17.36 0.56 -4.99
CA ARG A 646 16.32 -0.47 -4.90
C ARG A 646 16.56 -1.40 -3.71
N LEU A 647 17.81 -1.81 -3.46
CA LEU A 647 18.15 -2.67 -2.33
C LEU A 647 18.02 -1.89 -1.00
N SER A 648 18.55 -0.67 -0.91
CA SER A 648 18.42 0.21 0.24
C SER A 648 16.96 0.46 0.64
N THR A 649 16.10 0.85 -0.30
CA THR A 649 14.66 1.03 -0.05
C THR A 649 13.94 -0.28 0.27
N LYS A 650 14.43 -1.41 -0.24
CA LYS A 650 13.86 -2.74 0.04
C LYS A 650 14.17 -3.21 1.46
N PHE A 651 15.41 -3.08 1.88
CA PHE A 651 15.90 -3.51 3.20
C PHE A 651 15.77 -2.41 4.27
N ARG A 652 15.41 -1.19 3.87
CA ARG A 652 15.21 0.00 4.73
C ARG A 652 16.44 0.37 5.55
N ARG A 653 17.60 0.38 4.89
CA ARG A 653 18.90 0.78 5.47
C ARG A 653 19.77 1.52 4.47
N ALA A 654 20.68 2.35 4.95
CA ALA A 654 21.68 3.01 4.12
C ALA A 654 22.73 2.00 3.64
N THR A 655 23.17 1.07 4.48
CA THR A 655 24.28 0.14 4.18
C THR A 655 23.78 -1.13 3.50
N ILE A 656 24.27 -1.40 2.28
CA ILE A 656 23.96 -2.64 1.53
C ILE A 656 25.25 -3.40 1.23
N THR A 657 25.27 -4.67 1.63
CA THR A 657 26.33 -5.61 1.27
C THR A 657 25.78 -6.64 0.28
N LEU A 658 26.63 -7.32 -0.49
CA LEU A 658 26.22 -8.52 -1.22
C LEU A 658 26.76 -9.79 -0.56
N ASN A 659 27.26 -9.67 0.67
CA ASN A 659 27.76 -10.79 1.48
C ASN A 659 26.60 -11.51 2.17
N ASP A 660 25.52 -10.80 2.47
CA ASP A 660 24.27 -11.37 2.98
C ASP A 660 23.55 -12.14 1.86
N SER A 661 23.21 -13.40 2.14
CA SER A 661 22.56 -14.28 1.16
C SER A 661 21.22 -13.74 0.65
N SER A 662 20.48 -13.03 1.51
CA SER A 662 19.19 -12.44 1.15
C SER A 662 19.36 -11.19 0.29
N GLU A 663 20.36 -10.35 0.55
CA GLU A 663 20.70 -9.21 -0.31
C GLU A 663 21.14 -9.67 -1.68
N ARG A 664 22.01 -10.69 -1.73
CA ARG A 664 22.48 -11.29 -2.99
C ARG A 664 21.34 -11.87 -3.82
N GLU A 665 20.43 -12.63 -3.22
CA GLU A 665 19.26 -13.19 -3.91
C GLU A 665 18.35 -12.09 -4.50
N HIS A 666 18.22 -10.95 -3.83
CA HIS A 666 17.45 -9.82 -4.36
C HIS A 666 18.21 -9.09 -5.48
N PHE A 667 19.52 -8.94 -5.35
CA PHE A 667 20.38 -8.39 -6.39
C PHE A 667 20.29 -9.21 -7.67
N ASP A 668 20.46 -10.53 -7.60
CA ASP A 668 20.46 -11.40 -8.78
C ASP A 668 19.10 -11.35 -9.52
N ARG A 669 17.98 -11.32 -8.79
CA ARG A 669 16.63 -11.15 -9.38
C ARG A 669 16.43 -9.77 -10.01
N LEU A 670 16.97 -8.74 -9.39
CA LEU A 670 16.92 -7.39 -9.94
C LEU A 670 17.77 -7.29 -11.21
N LEU A 671 18.94 -7.94 -11.24
CA LEU A 671 19.81 -8.00 -12.41
C LEU A 671 19.11 -8.61 -13.62
N LEU A 672 18.38 -9.71 -13.44
CA LEU A 672 17.52 -10.31 -14.49
C LEU A 672 16.51 -9.30 -15.07
N SER A 673 15.94 -8.47 -14.19
CA SER A 673 14.96 -7.45 -14.63
C SER A 673 15.64 -6.29 -15.35
N CYS A 674 16.82 -5.87 -14.86
CA CYS A 674 17.63 -4.83 -15.49
C CYS A 674 18.12 -5.27 -16.88
N ASP A 675 18.60 -6.50 -17.03
CA ASP A 675 19.00 -7.09 -18.32
C ASP A 675 17.86 -7.05 -19.34
N TYR A 676 16.69 -7.58 -18.95
CA TYR A 676 15.52 -7.62 -19.80
C TYR A 676 15.07 -6.22 -20.25
N VAL A 677 15.04 -5.25 -19.34
CA VAL A 677 14.69 -3.86 -19.66
C VAL A 677 15.77 -3.18 -20.53
N LEU A 678 17.05 -3.43 -20.27
CA LEU A 678 18.16 -2.87 -21.04
C LEU A 678 18.15 -3.36 -22.49
N ARG A 679 17.82 -4.64 -22.74
CA ARG A 679 17.61 -5.15 -24.11
C ARG A 679 16.52 -4.41 -24.87
N ARG A 680 15.45 -3.98 -24.20
CA ARG A 680 14.43 -3.12 -24.81
C ARG A 680 14.93 -1.70 -25.04
N CYS A 681 15.79 -1.17 -24.17
CA CYS A 681 16.47 0.10 -24.41
C CYS A 681 17.35 0.06 -25.67
N LEU A 682 18.03 -1.06 -25.96
CA LEU A 682 18.76 -1.24 -27.21
C LEU A 682 17.82 -1.24 -28.44
N SER A 683 16.62 -1.82 -28.34
CA SER A 683 15.61 -1.71 -29.40
C SER A 683 15.10 -0.28 -29.58
N ILE A 684 14.97 0.49 -28.50
CA ILE A 684 14.60 1.91 -28.52
C ILE A 684 15.70 2.74 -29.19
N GLU A 685 16.97 2.49 -28.87
CA GLU A 685 18.14 3.12 -29.52
C GLU A 685 18.13 2.86 -31.04
N ASN A 686 17.84 1.64 -31.48
CA ASN A 686 17.70 1.34 -32.91
C ASN A 686 16.58 2.15 -33.58
N LEU A 687 15.46 2.37 -32.89
CA LEU A 687 14.39 3.22 -33.41
C LEU A 687 14.85 4.69 -33.46
N ALA A 688 15.47 5.20 -32.40
CA ALA A 688 15.98 6.56 -32.30
C ALA A 688 16.99 6.87 -33.41
N ASN A 689 17.91 5.95 -33.70
CA ASN A 689 18.89 6.09 -34.78
C ASN A 689 18.27 6.02 -36.19
N SER A 690 17.05 5.50 -36.31
CA SER A 690 16.37 5.34 -37.60
C SER A 690 15.46 6.50 -37.99
N THR A 691 15.38 7.55 -37.16
CA THR A 691 14.48 8.69 -37.40
C THR A 691 15.01 9.95 -36.72
N GLU A 692 14.68 11.13 -37.24
CA GLU A 692 15.00 12.41 -36.57
C GLU A 692 13.91 12.83 -35.57
N LYS A 693 12.76 12.15 -35.57
CA LYS A 693 11.64 12.49 -34.71
C LYS A 693 11.94 12.18 -33.24
N PRO A 694 11.45 13.00 -32.29
CA PRO A 694 11.66 12.77 -30.86
C PRO A 694 11.00 11.48 -30.37
N ILE A 695 11.76 10.75 -29.54
CA ILE A 695 11.33 9.58 -28.78
C ILE A 695 11.50 9.90 -27.30
N ILE A 696 10.39 9.99 -26.58
CA ILE A 696 10.38 10.38 -25.18
C ILE A 696 10.01 9.17 -24.33
N LEU A 697 10.94 8.75 -23.48
CA LEU A 697 10.70 7.79 -22.42
C LEU A 697 10.09 8.53 -21.22
N LEU A 698 8.79 8.38 -21.02
CA LEU A 698 8.06 9.06 -19.96
C LEU A 698 7.87 8.11 -18.78
N GLY A 699 8.57 8.36 -17.68
CA GLY A 699 8.64 7.46 -16.54
C GLY A 699 8.46 8.14 -15.20
N SER A 700 8.58 7.35 -14.14
CA SER A 700 8.69 7.82 -12.76
C SER A 700 9.63 6.91 -11.99
N ASN A 701 9.93 7.26 -10.75
CA ASN A 701 10.82 6.46 -9.89
C ASN A 701 12.18 6.20 -10.55
N GLY A 702 12.64 7.11 -11.40
CA GLY A 702 13.91 6.97 -12.14
C GLY A 702 15.14 6.83 -11.24
N HIS A 703 14.99 7.03 -9.92
CA HIS A 703 16.03 6.81 -8.92
C HIS A 703 16.25 5.32 -8.55
N VAL A 704 15.30 4.42 -8.83
CA VAL A 704 15.40 2.98 -8.49
C VAL A 704 15.31 2.07 -9.70
N SER A 705 16.10 1.00 -9.73
CA SER A 705 15.98 -0.02 -10.76
C SER A 705 14.70 -0.88 -10.60
N PRO A 706 14.17 -1.47 -11.69
CA PRO A 706 14.63 -1.34 -13.07
C PRO A 706 14.16 -0.05 -13.77
N TYR A 707 13.44 0.86 -13.11
CA TYR A 707 12.96 2.12 -13.69
C TYR A 707 14.12 3.03 -14.11
N SER A 708 15.15 3.11 -13.27
CA SER A 708 16.36 3.89 -13.55
C SER A 708 17.09 3.47 -14.82
N VAL A 709 16.94 2.22 -15.28
CA VAL A 709 17.63 1.71 -16.48
C VAL A 709 17.33 2.61 -17.69
N PHE A 710 16.08 3.04 -17.87
CA PHE A 710 15.70 3.96 -18.95
C PHE A 710 16.39 5.32 -18.84
N ARG A 711 16.43 5.89 -17.64
CA ARG A 711 17.08 7.18 -17.36
C ARG A 711 18.59 7.08 -17.61
N ASP A 712 19.23 6.12 -16.97
CA ASP A 712 20.68 5.93 -16.98
C ASP A 712 21.15 5.62 -18.40
N PHE A 713 20.39 4.81 -19.15
CA PHE A 713 20.64 4.54 -20.56
C PHE A 713 20.53 5.80 -21.42
N ALA A 714 19.42 6.54 -21.34
CA ALA A 714 19.21 7.75 -22.15
C ALA A 714 20.27 8.83 -21.86
N LEU A 715 20.63 9.02 -20.59
CA LEU A 715 21.70 9.92 -20.17
C LEU A 715 23.06 9.52 -20.75
N ALA A 716 23.42 8.23 -20.65
CA ALA A 716 24.71 7.73 -21.08
C ALA A 716 24.86 7.73 -22.62
N LYS A 717 23.82 7.32 -23.35
CA LYS A 717 23.86 7.25 -24.82
C LYS A 717 23.83 8.63 -25.48
N SER A 718 23.18 9.62 -24.86
CA SER A 718 23.17 11.01 -25.36
C SER A 718 22.70 11.15 -26.82
N ILE A 719 21.77 10.30 -27.27
CA ILE A 719 21.18 10.36 -28.62
C ILE A 719 20.28 11.61 -28.69
N SER A 720 20.44 12.43 -29.72
CA SER A 720 19.85 13.79 -29.79
C SER A 720 18.32 13.80 -29.70
N ASN A 721 17.66 12.81 -30.30
CA ASN A 721 16.20 12.67 -30.32
C ASN A 721 15.65 11.66 -29.29
N LEU A 722 16.49 11.11 -28.40
CA LEU A 722 16.04 10.23 -27.31
C LEU A 722 16.07 10.98 -25.99
N ARG A 723 14.90 11.11 -25.36
CA ARG A 723 14.74 11.83 -24.08
C ARG A 723 14.22 10.91 -22.99
N TYR A 724 14.61 11.18 -21.75
CA TYR A 724 13.96 10.60 -20.57
C TYR A 724 13.36 11.73 -19.72
N VAL A 725 12.04 11.70 -19.60
CA VAL A 725 11.26 12.66 -18.83
C VAL A 725 10.69 11.95 -17.61
N SER A 726 10.97 12.50 -16.43
CA SER A 726 10.48 11.96 -15.16
C SER A 726 9.29 12.77 -14.68
N ALA A 727 8.21 12.07 -14.31
CA ALA A 727 7.07 12.60 -13.60
C ALA A 727 6.96 11.96 -12.21
N SER A 728 6.84 12.76 -11.16
CA SER A 728 6.58 12.27 -9.80
C SER A 728 5.51 13.11 -9.10
N VAL A 729 5.06 12.64 -7.95
CA VAL A 729 4.34 13.50 -7.00
C VAL A 729 5.26 14.68 -6.63
N ALA A 730 4.70 15.88 -6.54
CA ALA A 730 5.46 17.06 -6.13
C ALA A 730 5.72 17.05 -4.61
N TYR A 731 6.43 18.05 -4.09
CA TYR A 731 6.87 18.09 -2.71
C TYR A 731 5.78 18.52 -1.70
N GLU A 732 4.52 18.12 -1.92
CA GLU A 732 3.34 18.61 -1.20
C GLU A 732 3.31 18.24 0.29
N ASN A 733 3.91 17.10 0.67
CA ASN A 733 3.95 16.66 2.07
C ASN A 733 4.64 17.69 2.97
N TYR A 734 5.64 18.38 2.42
CA TYR A 734 6.37 19.42 3.12
C TYR A 734 5.50 20.65 3.41
N TYR A 735 4.65 21.05 2.46
CA TYR A 735 3.82 22.26 2.55
C TYR A 735 2.46 22.04 3.22
N SER A 736 2.01 20.77 3.33
CA SER A 736 0.74 20.40 3.95
C SER A 736 0.89 19.80 5.36
N ASN A 737 2.13 19.60 5.83
CA ASN A 737 2.46 18.88 7.06
C ASN A 737 1.69 17.54 7.19
N LEU A 738 1.56 16.82 6.08
CA LEU A 738 0.81 15.55 5.96
C LEU A 738 -0.69 15.67 6.26
N GLY A 739 -1.26 16.86 6.10
CA GLY A 739 -2.69 17.12 6.27
C GLY A 739 -3.58 16.35 5.29
N SER A 740 -3.02 15.81 4.21
CA SER A 740 -3.70 14.92 3.26
C SER A 740 -2.90 13.64 3.03
N LYS A 741 -3.60 12.53 2.81
CA LYS A 741 -3.04 11.25 2.33
C LYS A 741 -3.03 11.14 0.80
N PHE A 742 -3.67 12.09 0.13
CA PHE A 742 -3.84 12.12 -1.31
C PHE A 742 -3.05 13.28 -1.91
N SER A 743 -2.35 12.98 -2.99
CA SER A 743 -1.60 13.98 -3.75
C SER A 743 -2.51 14.77 -4.70
N GLY A 744 -2.29 16.08 -4.76
CA GLY A 744 -3.03 17.03 -5.59
C GLY A 744 -2.20 17.65 -6.72
N SER A 745 -0.92 17.29 -6.87
CA SER A 745 0.01 17.86 -7.84
C SER A 745 1.08 16.88 -8.30
N MET A 746 1.78 17.25 -9.35
CA MET A 746 2.88 16.48 -9.94
C MET A 746 4.02 17.41 -10.30
N ALA A 747 5.22 16.86 -10.43
CA ALA A 747 6.39 17.56 -10.93
C ALA A 747 6.95 16.82 -12.16
N ILE A 748 7.37 17.57 -13.18
CA ILE A 748 7.84 17.03 -14.47
C ILE A 748 9.14 17.72 -14.88
N VAL A 749 10.16 16.91 -15.18
CA VAL A 749 11.45 17.40 -15.69
C VAL A 749 12.02 16.43 -16.73
N ASP A 750 12.51 16.97 -17.84
CA ASP A 750 13.39 16.26 -18.77
C ASP A 750 14.78 16.12 -18.13
N MET A 751 15.12 14.91 -17.69
CA MET A 751 16.39 14.64 -17.02
C MET A 751 17.54 14.49 -18.03
N THR A 752 17.25 14.19 -19.30
CA THR A 752 18.28 14.17 -20.34
C THR A 752 18.75 15.58 -20.71
N LEU A 753 17.84 16.55 -20.67
CA LEU A 753 18.14 17.97 -20.82
C LEU A 753 18.79 18.53 -19.55
N HIS A 754 18.27 18.19 -18.38
CA HIS A 754 18.74 18.66 -17.08
C HIS A 754 19.48 17.55 -16.31
N ARG A 755 20.67 17.18 -16.80
CA ARG A 755 21.44 16.01 -16.32
C ARG A 755 21.80 16.01 -14.83
N THR A 756 21.85 17.19 -14.21
CA THR A 756 22.13 17.32 -12.77
C THR A 756 20.89 17.20 -11.90
N CYS A 757 19.69 17.18 -12.49
CA CYS A 757 18.43 17.01 -11.78
C CYS A 757 18.15 15.53 -11.55
N ARG A 758 18.09 15.12 -10.28
CA ARG A 758 17.85 13.71 -9.90
C ARG A 758 16.40 13.37 -9.57
N ALA A 759 15.58 14.38 -9.29
CA ALA A 759 14.15 14.23 -9.01
C ALA A 759 13.38 15.47 -9.50
N PRO A 760 12.19 15.32 -10.12
CA PRO A 760 11.55 16.41 -10.84
C PRO A 760 10.93 17.49 -9.92
N PHE A 761 10.72 17.19 -8.63
CA PHE A 761 10.24 18.16 -7.64
C PHE A 761 11.34 19.10 -7.11
N LEU A 762 12.58 18.95 -7.59
CA LEU A 762 13.70 19.80 -7.23
C LEU A 762 13.81 20.97 -8.21
N ALA A 763 14.33 22.10 -7.73
CA ALA A 763 14.42 23.31 -8.52
C ALA A 763 15.52 23.20 -9.60
N LEU A 764 15.22 23.75 -10.78
CA LEU A 764 16.23 23.98 -11.82
C LEU A 764 16.75 25.41 -11.68
N ARG A 765 18.08 25.57 -11.62
CA ARG A 765 18.72 26.88 -11.40
C ARG A 765 18.16 28.00 -12.28
N HIS A 766 18.19 27.81 -13.60
CA HIS A 766 17.76 28.84 -14.55
C HIS A 766 16.26 29.22 -14.40
N ARG A 767 15.39 28.26 -14.09
CA ARG A 767 13.97 28.54 -13.85
C ARG A 767 13.76 29.30 -12.55
N PHE A 768 14.46 28.87 -11.49
CA PHE A 768 14.41 29.56 -10.21
C PHE A 768 14.96 30.98 -10.31
N GLU A 769 16.08 31.21 -11.01
CA GLU A 769 16.67 32.54 -11.19
C GLU A 769 15.71 33.46 -11.95
N SER A 770 15.11 33.00 -13.06
CA SER A 770 14.11 33.76 -13.80
C SER A 770 12.86 34.06 -12.96
N TRP A 771 12.41 33.11 -12.14
CA TRP A 771 11.28 33.32 -11.25
C TRP A 771 11.63 34.31 -10.12
N TYR A 772 12.83 34.19 -9.54
CA TYR A 772 13.31 35.03 -8.46
C TYR A 772 13.42 36.49 -8.89
N GLU A 773 13.96 36.76 -10.09
CA GLU A 773 14.05 38.13 -10.64
C GLU A 773 12.70 38.84 -10.74
N GLN A 774 11.61 38.09 -10.92
CA GLN A 774 10.25 38.62 -11.04
C GLN A 774 9.53 38.73 -9.70
N ASN A 775 9.94 37.98 -8.68
CA ASN A 775 9.17 37.79 -7.44
C ASN A 775 9.92 38.15 -6.15
N ALA A 776 11.23 38.40 -6.19
CA ALA A 776 12.09 38.51 -5.00
C ALA A 776 11.66 39.56 -3.97
N ASP A 777 10.98 40.62 -4.40
CA ASP A 777 10.54 41.72 -3.53
C ASP A 777 9.09 41.55 -3.02
N SER A 778 8.45 40.39 -3.29
CA SER A 778 7.14 40.09 -2.74
C SER A 778 7.20 39.87 -1.22
N GLY A 779 6.39 40.61 -0.47
CA GLY A 779 6.23 40.41 0.97
C GLY A 779 5.72 39.02 1.35
N GLU A 780 5.01 38.37 0.43
CA GLU A 780 4.42 37.03 0.59
C GLU A 780 5.49 35.95 0.81
N ILE A 781 6.65 36.06 0.16
CA ILE A 781 7.74 35.06 0.28
C ILE A 781 8.18 34.93 1.74
N ARG A 782 8.37 36.08 2.41
CA ARG A 782 8.83 36.09 3.80
C ARG A 782 7.73 35.60 4.75
N GLU A 783 6.50 36.01 4.54
CA GLU A 783 5.36 35.56 5.35
C GLU A 783 5.18 34.04 5.25
N ARG A 784 5.14 33.51 4.02
CA ARG A 784 5.01 32.08 3.77
C ARG A 784 6.20 31.29 4.31
N PHE A 785 7.41 31.81 4.19
CA PHE A 785 8.60 31.20 4.80
C PHE A 785 8.45 31.08 6.32
N LEU A 786 8.07 32.16 7.00
CA LEU A 786 7.88 32.18 8.47
C LEU A 786 6.77 31.21 8.91
N GLN A 787 5.69 31.13 8.14
CA GLN A 787 4.64 30.14 8.38
C GLN A 787 5.20 28.72 8.29
N LEU A 788 5.93 28.38 7.23
CA LEU A 788 6.45 27.02 7.01
C LEU A 788 7.46 26.59 8.08
N VAL A 789 8.35 27.47 8.52
CA VAL A 789 9.37 27.14 9.54
C VAL A 789 8.80 27.08 10.97
N SER A 790 7.64 27.69 11.21
CA SER A 790 6.96 27.65 12.52
C SER A 790 6.10 26.41 12.73
N GLU A 791 5.84 25.61 11.70
CA GLU A 791 5.07 24.37 11.82
C GLU A 791 5.77 23.35 12.74
N ASN A 792 5.05 22.85 13.74
CA ASN A 792 5.54 21.77 14.61
C ASN A 792 5.47 20.43 13.88
N ARG A 793 6.59 20.05 13.25
CA ARG A 793 6.71 18.80 12.48
C ARG A 793 7.13 17.60 13.32
N ASN A 794 7.62 17.83 14.53
CA ASN A 794 8.09 16.78 15.43
C ASN A 794 6.97 16.09 16.23
N LEU A 795 5.72 16.58 16.13
CA LEU A 795 4.59 16.13 16.96
C LEU A 795 4.96 16.11 18.45
N LYS A 796 5.75 17.10 18.88
CA LYS A 796 6.20 17.24 20.26
C LYS A 796 4.99 17.59 21.11
N ALA A 797 4.71 16.80 22.14
CA ALA A 797 3.81 17.21 23.21
C ALA A 797 4.46 18.41 23.93
N GLU A 798 3.67 19.41 24.34
CA GLU A 798 4.15 20.74 24.73
C GLU A 798 5.19 20.77 25.89
N GLU A 799 5.49 19.66 26.57
CA GLU A 799 6.21 19.68 27.86
C GLU A 799 7.54 18.90 27.97
N SER A 800 8.04 18.15 26.98
CA SER A 800 9.35 17.48 27.16
C SER A 800 10.53 18.32 26.64
N ALA A 801 11.21 19.05 27.53
CA ALA A 801 12.51 19.66 27.21
C ALA A 801 13.55 18.56 26.88
N SER A 802 14.45 18.83 25.93
CA SER A 802 15.56 17.90 25.63
C SER A 802 16.42 17.70 26.89
N PRO A 803 16.88 16.47 27.19
CA PRO A 803 17.74 16.21 28.35
C PRO A 803 19.09 16.95 28.26
N TYR A 804 19.48 17.42 27.07
CA TYR A 804 20.74 18.13 26.83
C TYR A 804 20.59 19.65 26.80
N HIS A 805 19.41 20.19 27.12
CA HIS A 805 19.13 21.61 26.99
C HIS A 805 20.10 22.49 27.79
N GLU A 806 20.32 22.17 29.06
CA GLU A 806 21.23 22.92 29.93
C GLU A 806 22.68 22.84 29.45
N THR A 807 23.12 21.69 28.96
CA THR A 807 24.46 21.49 28.39
C THR A 807 24.69 22.39 27.17
N ILE A 808 23.72 22.44 26.26
CA ILE A 808 23.80 23.27 25.04
C ILE A 808 23.84 24.76 25.40
N VAL A 809 22.95 25.19 26.30
CA VAL A 809 22.89 26.59 26.77
C VAL A 809 24.19 26.96 27.50
N SER A 810 24.71 26.08 28.36
CA SER A 810 25.96 26.30 29.07
C SER A 810 27.14 26.44 28.12
N ALA A 811 27.26 25.54 27.13
CA ALA A 811 28.28 25.62 26.10
C ALA A 811 28.21 26.97 25.37
N LYS A 812 27.01 27.35 24.90
CA LYS A 812 26.80 28.62 24.22
C LYS A 812 27.17 29.84 25.07
N ASN A 813 26.72 29.87 26.33
CA ASN A 813 27.00 30.95 27.27
C ASN A 813 28.48 31.05 27.66
N SER A 814 29.21 29.93 27.62
CA SER A 814 30.66 29.90 27.83
C SER A 814 31.48 30.35 26.62
N GLY A 815 30.83 30.71 25.52
CA GLY A 815 31.48 31.12 24.28
C GLY A 815 31.94 29.95 23.41
N LYS A 816 31.61 28.70 23.78
CA LYS A 816 31.89 27.54 22.92
C LYS A 816 31.07 27.62 21.66
N ARG A 817 31.69 27.24 20.55
CA ARG A 817 31.02 27.09 19.25
C ARG A 817 30.13 25.85 19.30
N VAL A 818 28.89 25.99 18.85
CA VAL A 818 27.93 24.88 18.79
C VAL A 818 27.60 24.58 17.33
N ILE A 819 27.98 23.40 16.85
CA ILE A 819 27.74 22.95 15.48
C ILE A 819 26.67 21.87 15.51
N CYS A 820 25.75 21.86 14.54
CA CYS A 820 24.75 20.80 14.42
C CYS A 820 24.80 20.09 13.07
N CYS A 821 25.04 18.77 13.08
CA CYS A 821 24.86 17.88 11.96
C CYS A 821 23.40 17.41 11.91
N PHE A 822 22.67 17.76 10.85
CA PHE A 822 21.29 17.31 10.66
C PHE A 822 21.24 16.04 9.79
N GLY A 823 20.62 15.00 10.33
CA GLY A 823 20.33 13.76 9.63
C GLY A 823 19.17 13.87 8.65
N LYS A 824 19.08 12.87 7.76
CA LYS A 824 17.95 12.64 6.86
C LYS A 824 17.46 11.20 7.01
N VAL A 825 16.27 10.88 6.49
CA VAL A 825 15.82 9.49 6.41
C VAL A 825 16.81 8.68 5.57
N LEU A 826 17.43 7.68 6.20
CA LEU A 826 18.59 6.99 5.64
C LEU A 826 18.33 6.25 4.34
N CYS A 827 17.17 5.59 4.21
CA CYS A 827 16.80 4.85 3.01
C CYS A 827 16.10 5.70 1.93
N ASP A 828 15.93 7.00 2.15
CA ASP A 828 15.27 7.91 1.21
C ASP A 828 16.30 8.57 0.30
N LEU A 829 16.34 8.18 -0.98
CA LEU A 829 17.37 8.60 -1.93
C LEU A 829 18.78 8.36 -1.37
N ALA A 830 18.98 7.16 -0.82
CA ALA A 830 20.18 6.65 -0.20
C ALA A 830 21.24 6.30 -1.26
N VAL A 831 21.60 7.27 -2.11
CA VAL A 831 22.43 6.95 -3.27
C VAL A 831 23.92 6.95 -2.91
N PRO A 832 24.67 5.89 -3.21
CA PRO A 832 26.10 5.80 -2.90
C PRO A 832 26.92 6.75 -3.78
N TYR A 833 26.40 7.10 -4.96
CA TYR A 833 26.92 8.19 -5.80
C TYR A 833 26.50 9.60 -5.29
N ASP A 834 25.65 9.70 -4.24
CA ASP A 834 25.45 10.95 -3.48
C ASP A 834 26.65 11.26 -2.58
N GLY A 835 27.84 10.73 -2.86
CA GLY A 835 29.06 11.14 -2.19
C GLY A 835 29.23 12.66 -2.23
N GLY A 836 30.18 13.14 -1.46
CA GLY A 836 30.62 14.53 -1.47
C GLY A 836 32.03 14.66 -2.04
N PRO A 837 32.45 15.87 -2.43
CA PRO A 837 33.86 16.14 -2.72
C PRO A 837 34.79 15.76 -1.55
N ALA A 838 34.28 15.80 -0.32
CA ALA A 838 35.01 15.45 0.89
C ALA A 838 34.78 14.01 1.39
N HIS A 839 33.66 13.37 1.09
CA HIS A 839 33.29 12.11 1.75
C HIS A 839 32.68 11.12 0.78
N ARG A 840 32.97 9.84 0.97
CA ARG A 840 32.50 8.77 0.09
C ARG A 840 30.98 8.53 0.19
N ASP A 841 30.44 8.73 1.38
CA ASP A 841 29.05 8.49 1.77
C ASP A 841 28.74 9.21 3.11
N MET A 842 27.50 9.10 3.58
CA MET A 842 27.01 9.75 4.79
C MET A 842 27.68 9.22 6.07
N ALA A 843 28.03 7.92 6.11
CA ALA A 843 28.70 7.33 7.26
C ALA A 843 30.13 7.90 7.41
N ASP A 844 30.88 7.95 6.30
CA ASP A 844 32.19 8.60 6.24
C ASP A 844 32.12 10.09 6.64
N TRP A 845 31.06 10.80 6.24
CA TRP A 845 30.82 12.18 6.68
C TRP A 845 30.62 12.31 8.19
N LEU A 846 29.73 11.52 8.79
CA LEU A 846 29.47 11.58 10.23
C LEU A 846 30.73 11.22 11.02
N GLN A 847 31.41 10.15 10.64
CA GLN A 847 32.65 9.73 11.27
C GLN A 847 33.71 10.84 11.21
N HIS A 848 33.98 11.38 10.02
CA HIS A 848 34.97 12.46 9.86
C HIS A 848 34.58 13.72 10.65
N SER A 849 33.28 14.02 10.79
CA SER A 849 32.79 15.14 11.60
C SER A 849 33.11 14.95 13.07
N VAL A 850 32.85 13.76 13.61
CA VAL A 850 33.17 13.39 15.00
C VAL A 850 34.68 13.45 15.24
N GLU A 851 35.47 12.85 14.35
CA GLU A 851 36.94 12.85 14.44
C GLU A 851 37.53 14.26 14.40
N THR A 852 36.98 15.15 13.57
CA THR A 852 37.49 16.52 13.42
C THR A 852 37.31 17.36 14.68
N VAL A 853 36.23 17.14 15.45
CA VAL A 853 35.89 17.97 16.62
C VAL A 853 36.31 17.36 17.95
N ALA A 854 36.69 16.08 18.00
CA ALA A 854 36.88 15.33 19.26
C ALA A 854 37.80 16.03 20.28
N ASP A 855 38.88 16.67 19.83
CA ASP A 855 39.86 17.35 20.69
C ASP A 855 39.75 18.90 20.62
N GLN A 856 38.61 19.41 20.18
CA GLN A 856 38.40 20.84 19.94
C GLN A 856 37.43 21.44 20.95
N ASP A 857 37.57 22.74 21.23
CA ASP A 857 36.60 23.47 22.06
C ASP A 857 35.35 23.84 21.24
N ILE A 858 34.65 22.80 20.79
CA ILE A 858 33.46 22.83 19.95
C ILE A 858 32.48 21.80 20.54
N LEU A 859 31.21 22.17 20.67
CA LEU A 859 30.14 21.23 20.95
C LEU A 859 29.49 20.80 19.63
N LEU A 860 29.60 19.52 19.27
CA LEU A 860 28.94 18.97 18.09
C LEU A 860 27.64 18.28 18.49
N LEU A 861 26.54 18.72 17.91
CA LEU A 861 25.23 18.10 18.01
C LEU A 861 24.99 17.26 16.77
N ILE A 862 24.53 16.02 16.94
CA ILE A 862 24.09 15.16 15.86
C ILE A 862 22.60 14.94 16.02
N LYS A 863 21.81 15.40 15.05
CA LYS A 863 20.35 15.41 15.13
C LYS A 863 19.73 14.46 14.10
N PRO A 864 19.20 13.30 14.52
CA PRO A 864 18.44 12.40 13.66
C PRO A 864 17.20 13.07 13.06
N HIS A 865 16.78 12.58 11.89
CA HIS A 865 15.62 13.13 11.19
C HIS A 865 14.31 12.68 11.86
N PRO A 866 13.36 13.57 12.19
CA PRO A 866 12.15 13.20 12.93
C PRO A 866 11.31 12.11 12.25
N HIS A 867 11.33 12.08 10.91
CA HIS A 867 10.58 11.10 10.13
C HIS A 867 11.19 9.69 10.10
N GLU A 868 12.36 9.43 10.71
CA GLU A 868 12.86 8.06 10.91
C GLU A 868 11.92 7.23 11.80
N LEU A 869 11.14 7.89 12.66
CA LEU A 869 10.17 7.24 13.56
C LEU A 869 8.74 7.22 13.01
N ARG A 870 8.52 7.71 11.77
CA ARG A 870 7.18 7.86 11.18
C ARG A 870 6.95 6.80 10.11
N PRO A 871 6.16 5.75 10.38
CA PRO A 871 5.92 4.67 9.42
C PRO A 871 5.34 5.16 8.11
N GLU A 872 4.49 6.19 8.12
CA GLU A 872 3.90 6.76 6.91
C GLU A 872 4.94 7.37 5.95
N ILE A 873 6.14 7.70 6.43
CA ILE A 873 7.25 8.25 5.63
C ILE A 873 8.37 7.24 5.47
N ALA A 874 8.97 6.76 6.55
CA ALA A 874 10.15 5.89 6.47
C ALA A 874 9.82 4.39 6.43
N LEU A 875 8.56 4.00 6.74
CA LEU A 875 8.21 2.65 7.20
C LEU A 875 9.08 2.26 8.43
N ASP A 876 9.26 0.95 8.68
CA ASP A 876 10.13 0.44 9.76
C ASP A 876 11.59 0.35 9.26
N LEU A 877 12.46 1.26 9.73
CA LEU A 877 13.88 1.29 9.35
C LEU A 877 14.70 0.19 10.06
N THR A 878 15.56 -0.49 9.31
CA THR A 878 16.49 -1.49 9.88
C THR A 878 17.82 -0.88 10.31
N GLU A 879 18.15 0.29 9.79
CA GLU A 879 19.30 1.10 10.16
C GLU A 879 18.83 2.55 10.28
N LYS A 880 19.24 3.23 11.34
CA LYS A 880 18.96 4.63 11.68
C LYS A 880 20.26 5.43 11.70
N LEU A 881 20.17 6.77 11.79
CA LEU A 881 21.36 7.61 11.85
C LEU A 881 22.33 7.18 12.98
N GLU A 882 21.80 6.78 14.13
CA GLU A 882 22.57 6.31 15.29
C GLU A 882 23.44 5.09 14.97
N ASP A 883 22.99 4.21 14.06
CA ASP A 883 23.70 3.01 13.65
C ASP A 883 24.92 3.32 12.76
N LEU A 884 24.98 4.53 12.18
CA LEU A 884 26.12 5.00 11.36
C LEU A 884 27.22 5.69 12.19
N LEU A 885 26.99 5.90 13.48
CA LEU A 885 27.92 6.61 14.35
C LEU A 885 28.98 5.67 14.96
N PRO A 886 30.16 6.21 15.34
CA PRO A 886 31.08 5.48 16.20
C PRO A 886 30.40 5.03 17.51
N ARG A 887 30.77 3.85 18.01
CA ARG A 887 30.19 3.29 19.25
C ARG A 887 30.44 4.17 20.47
N ASP A 888 31.64 4.73 20.56
CA ASP A 888 32.06 5.59 21.64
C ASP A 888 32.17 7.03 21.11
N LEU A 889 31.22 7.88 21.50
CA LEU A 889 31.23 9.30 21.14
C LEU A 889 32.07 10.09 22.15
N PRO A 890 32.90 11.05 21.70
CA PRO A 890 33.59 12.00 22.58
C PRO A 890 32.60 12.79 23.45
N GLU A 891 33.03 13.27 24.63
CA GLU A 891 32.17 14.01 25.57
C GLU A 891 31.57 15.29 24.97
N ASN A 892 32.25 15.91 24.00
CA ASN A 892 31.79 17.10 23.29
C ASN A 892 30.93 16.79 22.06
N VAL A 893 30.50 15.54 21.86
CA VAL A 893 29.62 15.11 20.78
C VAL A 893 28.33 14.54 21.37
N ILE A 894 27.19 15.19 21.09
CA ILE A 894 25.88 14.82 21.63
C ILE A 894 24.98 14.33 20.51
N LEU A 895 24.49 13.09 20.63
CA LEU A 895 23.38 12.58 19.84
C LEU A 895 22.06 13.04 20.46
N LEU A 896 21.34 13.91 19.74
CA LEU A 896 20.02 14.39 20.15
C LEU A 896 18.93 13.36 19.84
N GLY A 897 17.83 13.39 20.58
CA GLY A 897 16.63 12.63 20.23
C GLY A 897 15.95 13.17 18.97
N HIS A 898 15.26 12.28 18.23
CA HIS A 898 14.50 12.64 17.01
C HIS A 898 13.53 13.81 17.23
N LYS A 899 12.91 13.91 18.41
CA LYS A 899 11.89 14.91 18.77
C LYS A 899 12.37 16.06 19.65
N ASP A 900 13.65 16.09 20.01
CA ASP A 900 14.19 17.01 21.04
C ASP A 900 13.97 18.49 20.71
N TYR A 901 14.24 18.85 19.46
CA TYR A 901 14.14 20.22 18.95
C TYR A 901 13.51 20.27 17.56
N ASN A 902 12.61 21.23 17.34
CA ASN A 902 12.28 21.68 15.99
C ASN A 902 13.42 22.56 15.43
N VAL A 903 13.49 22.74 14.11
CA VAL A 903 14.54 23.58 13.47
C VAL A 903 14.53 25.00 14.04
N HIS A 904 13.37 25.63 14.15
CA HIS A 904 13.24 26.99 14.69
C HIS A 904 13.58 27.10 16.20
N GLU A 905 13.58 25.99 16.95
CA GLU A 905 13.95 25.99 18.38
C GLU A 905 15.47 25.92 18.55
N ILE A 906 16.16 25.10 17.74
CA ILE A 906 17.60 24.85 17.89
C ILE A 906 18.48 25.96 17.28
N ILE A 907 17.95 26.73 16.31
CA ILE A 907 18.71 27.77 15.59
C ILE A 907 19.35 28.82 16.52
N GLN A 908 18.73 29.12 17.67
CA GLN A 908 19.24 30.12 18.61
C GLN A 908 20.49 29.66 19.36
N TYR A 909 20.76 28.35 19.34
CA TYR A 909 21.87 27.75 20.05
C TYR A 909 23.06 27.42 19.14
N ILE A 910 22.83 27.24 17.84
CA ILE A 910 23.86 26.77 16.89
C ILE A 910 24.53 27.94 16.16
N ASP A 911 25.82 27.78 15.89
CA ASP A 911 26.62 28.73 15.11
C ASP A 911 26.80 28.29 13.65
N LEU A 912 26.71 26.99 13.41
CA LEU A 912 26.87 26.37 12.09
C LEU A 912 25.97 25.15 11.98
N ALA A 913 25.34 24.99 10.82
CA ALA A 913 24.66 23.76 10.46
C ALA A 913 25.42 23.01 9.37
N VAL A 914 25.47 21.69 9.49
CA VAL A 914 26.10 20.80 8.52
C VAL A 914 25.07 19.76 8.09
N LEU A 915 24.91 19.60 6.78
CA LEU A 915 23.96 18.66 6.21
C LEU A 915 24.67 17.84 5.14
N TRP A 916 24.29 16.56 5.05
CA TRP A 916 24.62 15.77 3.89
C TRP A 916 23.90 16.34 2.66
N ASN A 917 22.58 16.31 2.70
CA ASN A 917 21.68 16.93 1.74
C ASN A 917 20.27 17.05 2.37
N GLY A 918 19.48 18.07 2.04
CA GLY A 918 18.11 18.21 2.54
C GLY A 918 17.55 19.63 2.46
N THR A 919 16.23 19.76 2.41
CA THR A 919 15.51 21.04 2.28
C THR A 919 15.72 21.97 3.48
N SER A 920 16.04 21.42 4.66
CA SER A 920 16.36 22.20 5.85
C SER A 920 17.53 23.17 5.66
N CYS A 921 18.39 22.97 4.65
CA CYS A 921 19.42 23.96 4.32
C CYS A 921 18.83 25.34 3.98
N LEU A 922 17.65 25.38 3.36
CA LEU A 922 16.95 26.61 2.99
C LEU A 922 16.33 27.28 4.22
N GLU A 923 15.72 26.48 5.12
CA GLU A 923 15.16 26.94 6.38
C GLU A 923 16.25 27.59 7.25
N LEU A 924 17.35 26.87 7.48
CA LEU A 924 18.49 27.32 8.30
C LEU A 924 19.14 28.57 7.73
N THR A 925 19.41 28.59 6.42
CA THR A 925 20.00 29.75 5.75
C THR A 925 19.08 30.95 5.80
N GLY A 926 17.78 30.80 5.53
CA GLY A 926 16.81 31.88 5.63
C GLY A 926 16.73 32.46 7.06
N LEU A 927 16.82 31.60 8.06
CA LEU A 927 16.84 31.97 9.48
C LEU A 927 18.17 32.60 9.95
N GLY A 928 19.20 32.64 9.09
CA GLY A 928 20.47 33.32 9.38
C GLY A 928 21.57 32.40 9.92
N VAL A 929 21.43 31.08 9.82
CA VAL A 929 22.46 30.11 10.20
C VAL A 929 23.29 29.76 8.95
N PRO A 930 24.64 29.84 9.00
CA PRO A 930 25.47 29.36 7.89
C PRO A 930 25.36 27.84 7.75
N VAL A 931 25.34 27.37 6.50
CA VAL A 931 25.11 25.95 6.17
C VAL A 931 26.23 25.39 5.29
N ILE A 932 26.81 24.26 5.72
CA ILE A 932 27.67 23.41 4.88
C ILE A 932 26.83 22.28 4.29
N MET A 933 26.87 22.16 2.96
CA MET A 933 26.28 21.05 2.22
C MET A 933 27.36 20.10 1.73
N CYS A 934 27.31 18.85 2.16
CA CYS A 934 28.42 17.92 1.95
C CYS A 934 28.28 17.07 0.69
N SER A 935 27.06 16.74 0.24
CA SER A 935 26.86 15.89 -0.93
C SER A 935 27.04 16.65 -2.26
N HIS A 936 27.42 15.92 -3.32
CA HIS A 936 27.51 16.47 -4.68
C HIS A 936 26.17 17.07 -5.14
N PHE A 937 25.07 16.38 -4.84
CA PHE A 937 23.74 16.85 -5.22
C PHE A 937 23.23 18.01 -4.37
N GLY A 938 23.80 18.26 -3.18
CA GLY A 938 23.43 19.42 -2.36
C GLY A 938 23.53 20.76 -3.10
N ARG A 939 24.48 20.91 -4.03
CA ARG A 939 24.62 22.12 -4.88
C ARG A 939 23.63 22.18 -6.04
N HIS A 940 23.19 21.02 -6.52
CA HIS A 940 22.34 20.89 -7.69
C HIS A 940 20.86 20.95 -7.31
N ASP A 941 20.48 20.28 -6.23
CA ASP A 941 19.11 20.21 -5.69
C ASP A 941 18.66 21.57 -5.15
N TYR A 942 19.60 22.33 -4.54
CA TYR A 942 19.35 23.64 -3.95
C TYR A 942 20.32 24.66 -4.56
N PRO A 943 20.01 25.23 -5.73
CA PRO A 943 20.96 25.99 -6.55
C PRO A 943 21.22 27.43 -6.03
N ILE A 944 21.53 27.58 -4.75
CA ILE A 944 21.97 28.84 -4.11
C ILE A 944 23.40 28.70 -3.57
N ASP A 945 24.06 29.83 -3.30
CA ASP A 945 25.48 29.85 -2.95
C ASP A 945 25.73 29.57 -1.45
N LEU A 946 25.50 28.32 -1.03
CA LEU A 946 25.86 27.81 0.31
C LEU A 946 27.36 27.50 0.43
N LEU A 947 27.79 26.98 1.60
CA LEU A 947 29.15 26.50 1.80
C LEU A 947 29.28 25.06 1.28
N TYR A 948 30.24 24.82 0.40
CA TYR A 948 30.50 23.50 -0.21
C TYR A 948 31.98 23.14 -0.05
N PRO A 949 32.32 22.03 0.63
CA PRO A 949 33.70 21.60 0.75
C PRO A 949 34.23 21.11 -0.61
N THR A 950 35.51 21.35 -0.89
CA THR A 950 36.16 20.87 -2.13
C THR A 950 36.88 19.54 -1.96
N ASN A 951 37.25 19.20 -0.72
CA ASN A 951 37.90 17.96 -0.31
C ASN A 951 37.81 17.81 1.22
N ARG A 952 38.35 16.70 1.76
CA ARG A 952 38.36 16.42 3.21
C ARG A 952 38.99 17.54 4.05
N GLU A 953 40.13 18.05 3.63
CA GLU A 953 40.85 19.09 4.37
C GLU A 953 40.06 20.40 4.39
N SER A 954 39.46 20.78 3.25
CA SER A 954 38.57 21.93 3.15
C SER A 954 37.35 21.78 4.06
N TYR A 955 36.78 20.58 4.14
CA TYR A 955 35.66 20.31 5.06
C TYR A 955 36.07 20.52 6.52
N ALA A 956 37.18 19.92 6.95
CA ALA A 956 37.68 20.08 8.31
C ALA A 956 37.98 21.55 8.62
N LYS A 957 38.62 22.29 7.71
CA LYS A 957 38.85 23.73 7.86
C LYS A 957 37.56 24.53 8.01
N MET A 958 36.53 24.20 7.24
CA MET A 958 35.22 24.84 7.35
C MET A 958 34.55 24.54 8.70
N LEU A 959 34.69 23.31 9.21
CA LEU A 959 34.13 22.90 10.50
C LEU A 959 34.84 23.56 11.68
N LEU A 960 36.15 23.81 11.55
CA LEU A 960 37.00 24.42 12.58
C LEU A 960 37.12 25.95 12.46
N ALA A 961 36.44 26.57 11.49
CA ALA A 961 36.55 28.00 11.20
C ALA A 961 36.16 28.87 12.42
N GLU A 962 36.81 30.02 12.55
CA GLU A 962 36.51 31.02 13.58
C GLU A 962 36.71 32.43 13.01
N PRO A 963 35.68 33.31 13.04
CA PRO A 963 34.27 33.04 13.36
C PRO A 963 33.50 32.38 12.19
N PHE A 964 32.34 31.78 12.47
CA PHE A 964 31.40 31.41 11.41
C PHE A 964 30.67 32.65 10.91
N VAL A 965 30.78 32.94 9.62
CA VAL A 965 30.17 34.13 9.01
C VAL A 965 28.69 33.84 8.70
N PRO A 966 27.72 34.56 9.30
CA PRO A 966 26.32 34.39 8.96
C PRO A 966 26.02 34.71 7.48
N PRO A 967 25.03 34.06 6.86
CA PRO A 967 24.65 34.36 5.49
C PRO A 967 24.17 35.81 5.35
N CYS A 968 24.63 36.49 4.30
CA CYS A 968 24.21 37.86 4.02
C CYS A 968 22.72 37.92 3.64
N GLU A 969 22.11 39.09 3.80
CA GLU A 969 20.68 39.29 3.53
C GLU A 969 20.23 38.83 2.12
N PRO A 970 21.00 39.09 1.03
CA PRO A 970 20.66 38.55 -0.29
C PRO A 970 20.58 37.01 -0.34
N LEU A 971 21.51 36.31 0.33
CA LEU A 971 21.51 34.84 0.37
C LEU A 971 20.32 34.31 1.20
N ARG A 972 20.01 34.98 2.32
CA ARG A 972 18.83 34.66 3.14
C ARG A 972 17.54 34.80 2.35
N LYS A 973 17.37 35.91 1.63
CA LYS A 973 16.21 36.13 0.74
C LYS A 973 16.11 35.06 -0.36
N LYS A 974 17.23 34.73 -1.01
CA LYS A 974 17.26 33.64 -2.01
C LYS A 974 16.85 32.29 -1.41
N ALA A 975 17.29 31.97 -0.20
CA ALA A 975 16.91 30.73 0.48
C ALA A 975 15.41 30.67 0.79
N MET A 976 14.84 31.76 1.32
CA MET A 976 13.39 31.87 1.56
C MET A 976 12.59 31.73 0.26
N ALA A 977 13.03 32.42 -0.79
CA ALA A 977 12.38 32.43 -2.09
C ALA A 977 12.45 31.07 -2.78
N LEU A 978 13.58 30.36 -2.70
CA LEU A 978 13.71 29.02 -3.26
C LEU A 978 12.78 28.02 -2.56
N LEU A 979 12.67 28.11 -1.23
CA LEU A 979 11.76 27.26 -0.47
C LEU A 979 10.29 27.50 -0.86
N HIS A 980 9.92 28.76 -1.10
CA HIS A 980 8.60 29.12 -1.60
C HIS A 980 8.38 28.61 -3.03
N TYR A 981 9.34 28.88 -3.94
CA TYR A 981 9.30 28.47 -5.35
C TYR A 981 9.04 26.97 -5.55
N MET A 982 9.66 26.11 -4.74
CA MET A 982 9.44 24.66 -4.84
C MET A 982 7.99 24.21 -4.55
N GLY A 983 7.17 25.09 -3.96
CA GLY A 983 5.75 24.85 -3.68
C GLY A 983 4.80 25.54 -4.66
N THR A 984 5.32 26.32 -5.62
CA THR A 984 4.49 26.99 -6.64
C THR A 984 4.18 26.05 -7.80
N GLU A 985 3.23 26.44 -8.65
CA GLU A 985 2.83 25.69 -9.85
C GLU A 985 3.96 25.48 -10.88
N ASP A 986 5.05 26.26 -10.80
CA ASP A 986 6.22 26.08 -11.64
C ASP A 986 6.91 24.72 -11.44
N VAL A 987 6.83 24.19 -10.21
CA VAL A 987 7.41 22.91 -9.78
C VAL A 987 6.31 21.91 -9.41
N ALA A 988 5.34 22.33 -8.60
CA ALA A 988 4.23 21.54 -8.11
C ALA A 988 2.96 21.77 -8.94
N ILE A 989 2.99 21.30 -10.20
CA ILE A 989 1.90 21.47 -11.16
C ILE A 989 0.61 20.82 -10.62
N PRO A 990 -0.48 21.58 -10.40
CA PRO A 990 -1.75 21.03 -9.95
C PRO A 990 -2.23 19.87 -10.85
N ASN A 991 -2.62 18.77 -10.22
CA ASN A 991 -3.11 17.57 -10.85
C ASN A 991 -4.06 16.83 -9.89
N SER A 992 -5.35 17.10 -10.03
CA SER A 992 -6.37 16.61 -9.10
C SER A 992 -7.37 15.64 -9.73
N TYR A 993 -7.04 15.09 -10.91
CA TYR A 993 -7.85 14.15 -11.69
C TYR A 993 -7.99 12.76 -11.07
N SER A 994 -7.11 12.44 -10.13
CA SER A 994 -7.09 11.15 -9.48
C SER A 994 -6.66 11.24 -8.03
N ARG A 995 -7.29 10.41 -7.20
CA ARG A 995 -6.86 10.19 -5.81
C ARG A 995 -5.75 9.17 -5.80
N ARG A 996 -4.58 9.58 -5.34
CA ARG A 996 -3.37 8.78 -5.39
C ARG A 996 -2.49 9.08 -4.16
N PRO A 997 -1.64 8.14 -3.72
CA PRO A 997 -0.89 8.31 -2.49
C PRO A 997 0.16 9.41 -2.62
N ILE A 998 0.29 10.19 -1.56
CA ILE A 998 1.36 11.19 -1.36
C ILE A 998 2.48 10.68 -0.43
N THR A 999 2.19 9.69 0.41
CA THR A 999 3.14 9.08 1.36
C THR A 999 3.36 7.59 1.04
N ASN A 1000 4.14 6.88 1.88
CA ASN A 1000 4.31 5.42 1.78
C ASN A 1000 3.10 4.65 2.33
N ASP A 1001 2.08 5.34 2.86
CA ASP A 1001 0.80 4.72 3.19
C ASP A 1001 0.06 4.25 1.93
N SER A 1002 -0.25 2.95 1.88
CA SER A 1002 -0.98 2.40 0.75
C SER A 1002 -2.42 2.92 0.78
N VAL A 1003 -2.79 3.79 -0.17
CA VAL A 1003 -4.18 4.26 -0.33
C VAL A 1003 -5.00 3.38 -1.29
N GLY A 1004 -4.47 2.20 -1.65
CA GLY A 1004 -5.05 1.33 -2.67
C GLY A 1004 -4.65 1.71 -4.10
N ILE A 1005 -5.44 1.26 -5.07
CA ILE A 1005 -5.28 1.65 -6.48
C ILE A 1005 -5.88 3.04 -6.67
N PRO A 1006 -5.24 3.94 -7.46
CA PRO A 1006 -5.77 5.25 -7.70
C PRO A 1006 -7.21 5.21 -8.24
N ARG A 1007 -7.98 6.26 -7.93
CA ARG A 1007 -9.37 6.41 -8.39
C ARG A 1007 -9.51 7.70 -9.16
N TRP A 1008 -10.21 7.63 -10.28
CA TRP A 1008 -10.48 8.78 -11.14
C TRP A 1008 -11.56 9.67 -10.54
N ASP A 1009 -11.37 10.98 -10.69
CA ASP A 1009 -12.39 11.99 -10.45
C ASP A 1009 -13.10 12.28 -11.77
N GLU A 1010 -14.26 11.65 -11.96
CA GLU A 1010 -14.99 11.66 -13.24
C GLU A 1010 -15.54 13.05 -13.58
N GLU A 1011 -15.86 13.87 -12.58
CA GLU A 1011 -16.32 15.24 -12.79
C GLU A 1011 -15.18 16.09 -13.36
N LYS A 1012 -14.01 16.07 -12.70
CA LYS A 1012 -12.82 16.81 -13.17
C LYS A 1012 -12.34 16.34 -14.54
N LEU A 1013 -12.37 15.04 -14.81
CA LEU A 1013 -12.06 14.52 -16.14
C LEU A 1013 -13.04 15.03 -17.20
N THR A 1014 -14.33 15.06 -16.88
CA THR A 1014 -15.35 15.61 -17.80
C THR A 1014 -15.08 17.08 -18.10
N THR A 1015 -14.83 17.90 -17.06
CA THR A 1015 -14.45 19.30 -17.23
C THR A 1015 -13.20 19.45 -18.11
N PHE A 1016 -12.15 18.66 -17.87
CA PHE A 1016 -10.94 18.69 -18.70
C PHE A 1016 -11.20 18.33 -20.17
N PHE A 1017 -12.05 17.34 -20.44
CA PHE A 1017 -12.38 16.98 -21.81
C PHE A 1017 -13.18 18.06 -22.54
N GLU A 1018 -14.05 18.76 -21.82
CA GLU A 1018 -14.90 19.83 -22.36
C GLU A 1018 -14.15 21.16 -22.53
N GLN A 1019 -13.33 21.53 -21.54
CA GLN A 1019 -12.78 22.88 -21.40
C GLN A 1019 -11.25 22.95 -21.55
N GLY A 1020 -10.57 21.81 -21.43
CA GLY A 1020 -9.11 21.79 -21.28
C GLY A 1020 -8.66 22.10 -19.85
N ASP A 1021 -7.34 22.19 -19.65
CA ASP A 1021 -6.72 22.60 -18.39
C ASP A 1021 -5.31 23.17 -18.69
N ASP A 1022 -5.07 24.40 -18.26
CA ASP A 1022 -3.79 25.09 -18.42
C ASP A 1022 -2.65 24.39 -17.68
N TYR A 1023 -2.91 23.71 -16.57
CA TYR A 1023 -1.90 22.92 -15.86
C TYR A 1023 -1.53 21.65 -16.62
N VAL A 1024 -2.49 21.03 -17.32
CA VAL A 1024 -2.19 19.91 -18.22
C VAL A 1024 -1.38 20.42 -19.42
N LYS A 1025 -1.67 21.60 -19.94
CA LYS A 1025 -0.86 22.22 -20.99
C LYS A 1025 0.56 22.51 -20.52
N LEU A 1026 0.74 23.12 -19.34
CA LEU A 1026 2.05 23.33 -18.74
C LEU A 1026 2.81 22.02 -18.59
N ALA A 1027 2.14 20.95 -18.17
CA ALA A 1027 2.74 19.61 -18.08
C ALA A 1027 3.23 19.10 -19.44
N VAL A 1028 2.46 19.31 -20.52
CA VAL A 1028 2.88 18.98 -21.89
C VAL A 1028 4.09 19.80 -22.30
N ASP A 1029 4.09 21.11 -22.03
CA ASP A 1029 5.21 21.99 -22.36
C ASP A 1029 6.49 21.55 -21.63
N ARG A 1030 6.40 21.12 -20.36
CA ARG A 1030 7.55 20.54 -19.63
C ARG A 1030 8.05 19.22 -20.23
N ILE A 1031 7.18 18.40 -20.81
CA ILE A 1031 7.57 17.14 -21.47
C ILE A 1031 8.26 17.43 -22.81
N LEU A 1032 7.80 18.46 -23.52
CA LEU A 1032 8.24 18.79 -24.88
C LEU A 1032 9.35 19.85 -24.95
N GLU A 1033 9.81 20.37 -23.81
CA GLU A 1033 10.81 21.45 -23.72
C GLU A 1033 12.09 21.21 -24.56
N GLY A 1034 12.50 19.95 -24.73
CA GLY A 1034 13.69 19.57 -25.50
C GLY A 1034 13.42 19.09 -26.94
N CYS A 1035 12.21 19.28 -27.47
CA CYS A 1035 11.75 18.76 -28.77
C CYS A 1035 11.69 19.80 -29.89
#